data_AF-R7FHF0-F1
#
_entry.id   AF-R7FHF0-F1
#
_cell.length_a   1.000
_cell.length_b   1.000
_cell.length_c   1.000
_cell.angle_alpha   90.00
_cell.angle_beta   90.00
_cell.angle_gamma   90.00
#
_symmetry.space_group_name_H-M   'P 1'
#
loop_
_entity.id
_entity.type
_entity.pdbx_description
1 polymer ?
#
loop_
_entity_poly.entity_id
_entity_poly.type
_entity_poly.pdbx_seq_one_letter_code
_entity_poly.pdbx_strand_id
1 'polypeptide(L)'
;MEDLEKDIPNVKKKIKNVLKSVFKAKKLLIVIIIILVLIFISAMDYFKVINDGEEWQTNDNDEKRGSTRYESNVSPTVYDDGSGGGLKVDKNALIKDALIDRKFSEDKISGMTDEEIIDVLKINKKLKKKPKVTSLNELTEAEILWCMDDVYSDYLKKPEELEKLLNAEIITQYPKMGDGATDANGRKKLDGIIQFERYPQEGGKSKTLKFIKAETFNSYVSNGDDKALDYFTLDEEQNAVIAYKNTTTETLESNDSKMVLSDYAPDLSESDKGSDGNYEKTTVSIGTEKINYKNATQKYVMPFKYLWSLLVIGRDRNFVLELADLVENSKITISIYDNVTTTTDTDVFTYKKQNRTDTRVDVTPSTTYGVNNVPTNGYWWPDNRETPTIGIKKDPDVETEDTDYKITHTVVNKINRVEFALTKADVWIVDYSQEYTYQEAQVTSNESNTKDMDPKETEYEPQEEGSGNSKDNALLLNCDHAKEMIKITTDYIEKHKPTSSRAQTMGTDSNSRVPSASGNTKKPNFSSGSKSTNSVFGGVLSGENINDNVTLTPNNGGSSTSGGTSSTTETEQPLQVTATYVSVERFQRKIERKESTTNTVSEQKYVSKTPVSNPKDDKDADKDNFVKILRKGKHREAKDYLTDDATSWLWKIMRGNGLGDDFIDLTKYLFYKVTGKNYGVTEFEFSIFDSNGFVDFDSSGSASDLLIEYIHSWEGANPPTSADGTKYKIEDDGYGNLVVGYGVDIYNCGHTELFKQAGYTLALGAEIDKDFVDSIEKMEVEEKGNGIRNAVAGLNLTEYQINALISRAYNAGTSGAVSKRNGKNFVEAYNSFWDQSRDDKFSKKDSNADFGHQLYTTYMYLPNTVKGAFSRGLERRRKSEWTLFQTGYYDTINKWHSEGGGTVIEVAQKIHSYMEQNKYTYCVYGGNSYEECSGGGHGLNSTFEASKTGYHHTCCATYVSWVLQEAGYLSDSEHNDSASGLQQIMKSKGFQMITNEADLQAGDVLCYSSHVEIYAGDNKIYNAGSGNAIRNASPAKRTRAFNYALRPVK
;
A
#
# COMPACT_ATOMS: atom_id res chain seq x y z
N MET A 1 -83.44 -34.71 21.22
CA MET A 1 -82.44 -34.91 22.29
C MET A 1 -83.15 -34.63 23.60
N GLU A 2 -83.74 -35.68 24.14
CA GLU A 2 -84.68 -35.67 25.27
C GLU A 2 -84.06 -36.35 26.51
N ASP A 3 -82.72 -36.43 26.57
CA ASP A 3 -81.96 -37.18 27.59
C ASP A 3 -80.95 -36.33 28.38
N LEU A 4 -81.18 -35.02 28.56
CA LEU A 4 -80.26 -34.14 29.29
C LEU A 4 -80.84 -33.44 30.54
N GLU A 5 -82.03 -33.83 30.99
CA GLU A 5 -82.74 -33.13 32.07
C GLU A 5 -82.75 -33.84 33.44
N LYS A 6 -82.00 -34.95 33.63
CA LYS A 6 -82.12 -35.77 34.87
C LYS A 6 -81.00 -35.67 35.93
N ASP A 7 -79.92 -34.90 35.74
CA ASP A 7 -78.79 -34.92 36.72
C ASP A 7 -78.50 -33.62 37.49
N ILE A 8 -79.28 -32.57 37.31
CA ILE A 8 -79.05 -31.27 37.98
C ILE A 8 -79.29 -31.29 39.52
N PRO A 9 -80.22 -32.08 40.10
CA PRO A 9 -80.46 -32.05 41.55
C PRO A 9 -79.36 -32.71 42.41
N ASN A 10 -78.64 -33.70 41.88
CA ASN A 10 -77.66 -34.49 42.65
C ASN A 10 -76.30 -33.78 42.82
N VAL A 11 -75.91 -32.95 41.85
CA VAL A 11 -74.66 -32.17 41.88
C VAL A 11 -74.74 -31.03 42.91
N LYS A 12 -75.88 -30.33 42.98
CA LYS A 12 -76.09 -29.26 43.99
C LYS A 12 -76.04 -29.77 45.43
N LYS A 13 -76.49 -31.01 45.70
CA LYS A 13 -76.46 -31.61 47.05
C LYS A 13 -75.06 -32.06 47.46
N LYS A 14 -74.24 -32.57 46.53
CA LYS A 14 -72.82 -32.90 46.77
C LYS A 14 -71.97 -31.65 47.04
N ILE A 15 -72.13 -30.58 46.25
CA ILE A 15 -71.40 -29.32 46.43
C ILE A 15 -71.72 -28.68 47.79
N LYS A 16 -72.99 -28.69 48.22
CA LYS A 16 -73.41 -28.12 49.51
C LYS A 16 -72.87 -28.88 50.73
N ASN A 17 -72.66 -30.20 50.60
CA ASN A 17 -72.08 -31.04 51.66
C ASN A 17 -70.55 -30.93 51.74
N VAL A 18 -69.86 -30.75 50.60
CA VAL A 18 -68.42 -30.47 50.56
C VAL A 18 -68.11 -29.08 51.16
N LEU A 19 -68.89 -28.05 50.81
CA LEU A 19 -68.75 -26.71 51.39
C LEU A 19 -69.00 -26.68 52.91
N LYS A 20 -69.94 -27.48 53.44
CA LYS A 20 -70.16 -27.58 54.90
C LYS A 20 -69.02 -28.30 55.66
N SER A 21 -68.26 -29.16 55.00
CA SER A 21 -67.09 -29.85 55.58
C SER A 21 -65.89 -28.89 55.70
N VAL A 22 -65.64 -28.08 54.67
CA VAL A 22 -64.51 -27.14 54.60
C VAL A 22 -64.63 -26.01 55.64
N PHE A 23 -65.84 -25.58 56.00
CA PHE A 23 -66.05 -24.54 57.02
C PHE A 23 -65.87 -24.99 58.49
N LYS A 24 -65.67 -26.29 58.76
CA LYS A 24 -65.38 -26.78 60.14
C LYS A 24 -63.91 -26.77 60.52
N ALA A 25 -62.98 -26.65 59.56
CA ALA A 25 -61.54 -26.66 59.80
C ALA A 25 -60.94 -25.26 59.61
N LYS A 26 -61.13 -24.38 60.60
CA LYS A 26 -60.63 -22.97 60.56
C LYS A 26 -59.13 -22.86 60.22
N LYS A 27 -58.30 -23.86 60.54
CA LYS A 27 -56.87 -23.89 60.17
C LYS A 27 -56.61 -24.27 58.71
N LEU A 28 -57.47 -25.09 58.08
CA LEU A 28 -57.31 -25.52 56.68
C LEU A 28 -57.74 -24.42 55.70
N LEU A 29 -58.77 -23.63 56.05
CA LEU A 29 -59.20 -22.46 55.28
C LEU A 29 -58.11 -21.38 55.21
N ILE A 30 -57.40 -21.14 56.32
CA ILE A 30 -56.28 -20.18 56.36
C ILE A 30 -55.12 -20.64 55.48
N VAL A 31 -54.77 -21.93 55.50
CA VAL A 31 -53.72 -22.48 54.63
C VAL A 31 -54.11 -22.39 53.15
N ILE A 32 -55.36 -22.69 52.78
CA ILE A 32 -55.85 -22.56 51.41
C ILE A 32 -55.88 -21.09 50.97
N ILE A 33 -56.24 -20.16 51.84
CA ILE A 33 -56.21 -18.72 51.56
C ILE A 33 -54.75 -18.24 51.38
N ILE A 34 -53.81 -18.71 52.21
CA ILE A 34 -52.39 -18.38 52.05
C ILE A 34 -51.86 -18.94 50.73
N ILE A 35 -52.22 -20.18 50.36
CA ILE A 35 -51.84 -20.78 49.07
C ILE A 35 -52.46 -19.99 47.91
N LEU A 36 -53.73 -19.60 47.99
CA LEU A 36 -54.38 -18.80 46.96
C LEU A 36 -53.78 -17.40 46.85
N VAL A 37 -53.40 -16.77 47.97
CA VAL A 37 -52.70 -15.47 47.98
C VAL A 37 -51.30 -15.61 47.42
N LEU A 38 -50.57 -16.69 47.73
CA LEU A 38 -49.26 -16.97 47.12
C LEU A 38 -49.38 -17.24 45.62
N ILE A 39 -50.41 -17.97 45.17
CA ILE A 39 -50.72 -18.16 43.76
C ILE A 39 -51.07 -16.81 43.11
N PHE A 40 -51.88 -15.96 43.76
CA PHE A 40 -52.25 -14.65 43.24
C PHE A 40 -51.05 -13.69 43.16
N ILE A 41 -50.17 -13.68 44.17
CA ILE A 41 -48.93 -12.91 44.16
C ILE A 41 -48.00 -13.43 43.05
N SER A 42 -47.84 -14.74 42.92
CA SER A 42 -47.02 -15.34 41.84
C SER A 42 -47.60 -15.04 40.45
N ALA A 43 -48.93 -15.00 40.30
CA ALA A 43 -49.58 -14.65 39.05
C ALA A 43 -49.46 -13.16 38.74
N MET A 44 -49.61 -12.27 39.73
CA MET A 44 -49.38 -10.83 39.57
C MET A 44 -47.93 -10.54 39.20
N ASP A 45 -46.98 -11.21 39.82
CA ASP A 45 -45.57 -11.12 39.49
C ASP A 45 -45.27 -11.64 38.08
N TYR A 46 -45.92 -12.73 37.66
CA TYR A 46 -45.83 -13.28 36.30
C TYR A 46 -46.41 -12.30 35.25
N PHE A 47 -47.58 -11.70 35.53
CA PHE A 47 -48.17 -10.68 34.66
C PHE A 47 -47.35 -9.40 34.59
N LYS A 48 -46.68 -9.00 35.67
CA LYS A 48 -45.76 -7.85 35.67
C LYS A 48 -44.55 -8.10 34.75
N VAL A 49 -43.93 -9.28 34.81
CA VAL A 49 -42.82 -9.64 33.91
C VAL A 49 -43.26 -9.70 32.45
N ILE A 50 -44.46 -10.22 32.18
CA ILE A 50 -45.03 -10.21 30.82
C ILE A 50 -45.25 -8.79 30.34
N ASN A 51 -45.85 -7.94 31.17
CA ASN A 51 -46.14 -6.57 30.77
C ASN A 51 -44.85 -5.76 30.58
N ASP A 52 -43.86 -5.87 31.47
CA ASP A 52 -42.58 -5.17 31.36
C ASP A 52 -41.75 -5.70 30.16
N GLY A 53 -41.81 -7.01 29.91
CA GLY A 53 -41.16 -7.67 28.78
C GLY A 53 -41.83 -7.42 27.43
N GLU A 54 -43.16 -7.31 27.38
CA GLU A 54 -43.93 -6.90 26.18
C GLU A 54 -43.84 -5.39 25.95
N GLU A 55 -43.88 -4.56 27.00
CA GLU A 55 -43.69 -3.11 26.88
C GLU A 55 -42.28 -2.77 26.38
N TRP A 56 -41.28 -3.61 26.67
CA TRP A 56 -39.96 -3.63 26.02
C TRP A 56 -39.93 -4.17 24.58
N GLN A 57 -40.97 -4.87 24.10
CA GLN A 57 -41.04 -5.48 22.76
C GLN A 57 -42.02 -4.80 21.78
N THR A 58 -43.05 -4.08 22.25
CA THR A 58 -44.22 -3.70 21.42
C THR A 58 -44.26 -2.24 20.98
N ASN A 59 -43.26 -1.42 21.35
CA ASN A 59 -43.20 -0.07 20.82
C ASN A 59 -42.35 -0.11 19.54
N ASP A 60 -42.88 0.37 18.41
CA ASP A 60 -42.15 0.69 17.16
C ASP A 60 -41.03 1.75 17.33
N ASN A 61 -40.52 1.90 18.57
CA ASN A 61 -39.53 2.84 19.07
C ASN A 61 -38.34 2.05 19.68
N ASP A 62 -38.07 0.81 19.28
CA ASP A 62 -36.93 0.03 19.79
C ASP A 62 -35.56 0.65 19.44
N GLU A 63 -35.47 1.46 18.38
CA GLU A 63 -34.33 2.33 18.12
C GLU A 63 -34.19 3.49 19.14
N LYS A 64 -35.22 3.74 19.96
CA LYS A 64 -35.36 4.95 20.79
C LYS A 64 -35.28 4.70 22.30
N ARG A 65 -35.02 3.49 22.80
CA ARG A 65 -34.83 3.24 24.24
C ARG A 65 -33.35 3.23 24.66
N GLY A 66 -33.10 3.62 25.91
CA GLY A 66 -31.92 4.38 26.34
C GLY A 66 -30.49 3.81 26.18
N SER A 67 -30.30 2.53 25.83
CA SER A 67 -28.93 2.02 25.61
C SER A 67 -28.34 2.44 24.26
N THR A 68 -29.13 2.33 23.18
CA THR A 68 -28.72 2.75 21.83
C THR A 68 -28.40 4.23 21.79
N ARG A 69 -29.13 5.05 22.56
CA ARG A 69 -28.88 6.50 22.70
C ARG A 69 -27.64 6.83 23.48
N TYR A 70 -27.37 6.06 24.53
CA TYR A 70 -26.19 6.28 25.34
C TYR A 70 -24.94 5.96 24.52
N GLU A 71 -24.95 4.82 23.84
CA GLU A 71 -23.89 4.38 22.93
C GLU A 71 -23.71 5.33 21.72
N SER A 72 -24.79 5.70 21.02
CA SER A 72 -24.72 6.55 19.81
C SER A 72 -24.19 7.95 20.08
N ASN A 73 -24.24 8.40 21.33
CA ASN A 73 -23.77 9.70 21.78
C ASN A 73 -22.38 9.61 22.44
N VAL A 74 -21.68 8.48 22.37
CA VAL A 74 -20.29 8.33 22.82
C VAL A 74 -19.34 8.82 21.74
N SER A 75 -18.38 9.65 22.13
CA SER A 75 -17.31 10.10 21.25
C SER A 75 -15.95 10.05 21.96
N PRO A 76 -14.86 9.74 21.23
CA PRO A 76 -13.52 9.97 21.72
C PRO A 76 -13.28 11.45 22.04
N THR A 77 -12.55 11.72 23.11
CA THR A 77 -12.16 13.08 23.51
C THR A 77 -10.74 13.10 24.04
N VAL A 78 -10.15 14.30 24.08
CA VAL A 78 -8.94 14.57 24.87
C VAL A 78 -9.32 15.47 26.03
N TYR A 79 -8.89 15.14 27.24
CA TYR A 79 -9.19 15.94 28.41
C TYR A 79 -8.22 17.12 28.51
N ASP A 80 -8.76 18.32 28.72
CA ASP A 80 -7.99 19.57 28.80
C ASP A 80 -7.09 19.67 30.05
N ASP A 81 -7.27 18.77 31.02
CA ASP A 81 -6.49 18.70 32.26
C ASP A 81 -5.16 17.95 32.11
N GLY A 82 -4.80 17.53 30.89
CA GLY A 82 -3.54 16.86 30.60
C GLY A 82 -3.51 15.37 30.95
N SER A 83 -4.64 14.77 31.37
CA SER A 83 -4.76 13.34 31.69
C SER A 83 -4.87 12.39 30.47
N GLY A 84 -4.62 12.90 29.27
CA GLY A 84 -4.70 12.12 28.03
C GLY A 84 -6.11 12.07 27.43
N GLY A 85 -6.41 11.01 26.68
CA GLY A 85 -7.69 10.81 26.02
C GLY A 85 -8.70 10.03 26.86
N GLY A 86 -9.90 9.85 26.31
CA GLY A 86 -10.94 9.01 26.88
C GLY A 86 -12.23 9.13 26.09
N LEU A 87 -13.34 8.80 26.74
CA LEU A 87 -14.67 8.82 26.14
C LEU A 87 -15.53 9.87 26.83
N LYS A 88 -16.39 10.50 26.03
CA LYS A 88 -17.40 11.44 26.50
C LYS A 88 -18.74 11.09 25.88
N VAL A 89 -19.78 11.11 26.70
CA VAL A 89 -21.16 10.97 26.26
C VAL A 89 -21.76 12.37 26.09
N ASP A 90 -22.35 12.65 24.93
CA ASP A 90 -22.98 13.95 24.66
C ASP A 90 -24.30 14.07 25.43
N LYS A 91 -24.19 14.75 26.57
CA LYS A 91 -25.31 15.09 27.46
C LYS A 91 -26.43 15.85 26.76
N ASN A 92 -26.09 16.79 25.87
CA ASN A 92 -27.08 17.64 25.20
C ASN A 92 -27.85 16.83 24.16
N ALA A 93 -27.16 15.94 23.43
CA ALA A 93 -27.80 15.02 22.50
C ALA A 93 -28.77 14.08 23.24
N LEU A 94 -28.36 13.50 24.37
CA LEU A 94 -29.25 12.67 25.21
C LEU A 94 -30.52 13.41 25.65
N ILE A 95 -30.39 14.68 26.07
CA ILE A 95 -31.53 15.50 26.47
C ILE A 95 -32.42 15.82 25.27
N LYS A 96 -31.84 16.17 24.11
CA LYS A 96 -32.57 16.43 22.87
C LYS A 96 -33.40 15.21 22.49
N ASP A 97 -32.79 14.03 22.46
CA ASP A 97 -33.46 12.76 22.15
C ASP A 97 -34.61 12.49 23.14
N ALA A 98 -34.39 12.75 24.43
CA ALA A 98 -35.41 12.57 25.48
C ALA A 98 -36.65 13.46 25.30
N LEU A 99 -36.46 14.68 24.79
CA LEU A 99 -37.52 15.65 24.56
C LEU A 99 -38.27 15.36 23.25
N ILE A 100 -37.57 14.92 22.21
CA ILE A 100 -38.17 14.48 20.94
C ILE A 100 -39.18 13.34 21.18
N ASP A 101 -38.85 12.37 22.03
CA ASP A 101 -39.76 11.27 22.39
C ASP A 101 -41.03 11.75 23.08
N ARG A 102 -40.91 12.80 23.89
CA ARG A 102 -42.04 13.48 24.53
C ARG A 102 -42.81 14.37 23.56
N LYS A 103 -42.56 14.23 22.25
CA LYS A 103 -43.22 14.92 21.13
C LYS A 103 -42.96 16.43 21.10
N PHE A 104 -41.82 16.88 21.62
CA PHE A 104 -41.35 18.24 21.41
C PHE A 104 -40.64 18.34 20.05
N SER A 105 -40.91 19.40 19.30
CA SER A 105 -40.18 19.71 18.06
C SER A 105 -38.80 20.28 18.37
N GLU A 106 -37.85 20.16 17.44
CA GLU A 106 -36.50 20.70 17.60
C GLU A 106 -36.51 22.22 17.85
N ASP A 107 -37.34 22.96 17.11
CA ASP A 107 -37.53 24.41 17.31
C ASP A 107 -37.94 24.74 18.74
N LYS A 108 -38.86 23.94 19.30
CA LYS A 108 -39.32 24.14 20.68
C LYS A 108 -38.22 23.82 21.68
N ILE A 109 -37.48 22.73 21.46
CA ILE A 109 -36.36 22.30 22.32
C ILE A 109 -35.29 23.40 22.39
N SER A 110 -34.94 24.01 21.25
CA SER A 110 -33.91 25.06 21.18
C SER A 110 -34.19 26.29 22.05
N GLY A 111 -35.47 26.53 22.38
CA GLY A 111 -35.91 27.65 23.20
C GLY A 111 -36.23 27.30 24.66
N MET A 112 -36.07 26.04 25.09
CA MET A 112 -36.39 25.62 26.45
C MET A 112 -35.31 26.06 27.45
N THR A 113 -35.72 26.49 28.64
CA THR A 113 -34.79 26.75 29.75
C THR A 113 -34.45 25.48 30.53
N ASP A 114 -33.34 25.49 31.29
CA ASP A 114 -32.97 24.41 32.21
C ASP A 114 -34.13 24.04 33.15
N GLU A 115 -34.85 25.04 33.70
CA GLU A 115 -35.98 24.79 34.59
C GLU A 115 -37.14 24.06 33.88
N GLU A 116 -37.44 24.43 32.64
CA GLU A 116 -38.49 23.79 31.85
C GLU A 116 -38.13 22.32 31.54
N ILE A 117 -36.87 22.05 31.17
CA ILE A 117 -36.39 20.70 30.89
C ILE A 117 -36.40 19.86 32.17
N ILE A 118 -35.94 20.41 33.30
CA ILE A 118 -35.96 19.77 34.62
C ILE A 118 -37.37 19.35 35.03
N ASP A 119 -38.37 20.18 34.76
CA ASP A 119 -39.77 19.88 35.06
C ASP A 119 -40.35 18.82 34.10
N VAL A 120 -40.12 18.97 32.79
CA VAL A 120 -40.58 18.02 31.75
C VAL A 120 -40.03 16.61 31.98
N LEU A 121 -38.75 16.49 32.33
CA LEU A 121 -38.09 15.21 32.66
C LEU A 121 -38.34 14.77 34.11
N LYS A 122 -39.03 15.59 34.92
CA LYS A 122 -39.36 15.33 36.33
C LYS A 122 -38.13 15.02 37.18
N ILE A 123 -36.99 15.65 36.89
CA ILE A 123 -35.67 15.33 37.45
C ILE A 123 -35.68 15.40 38.98
N ASN A 124 -36.17 16.50 39.54
CA ASN A 124 -36.23 16.69 40.99
C ASN A 124 -37.17 15.71 41.71
N LYS A 125 -38.20 15.19 41.01
CA LYS A 125 -39.10 14.17 41.55
C LYS A 125 -38.44 12.79 41.56
N LYS A 126 -37.71 12.46 40.49
CA LYS A 126 -37.10 11.14 40.29
C LYS A 126 -35.79 10.97 41.07
N LEU A 127 -34.87 11.93 41.01
CA LEU A 127 -33.55 11.83 41.65
C LEU A 127 -33.55 12.20 43.14
N LYS A 128 -34.48 13.05 43.58
CA LYS A 128 -34.61 13.49 44.99
C LYS A 128 -33.32 14.06 45.61
N LYS A 129 -32.45 14.68 44.80
CA LYS A 129 -31.21 15.34 45.27
C LYS A 129 -31.49 16.46 46.28
N LYS A 130 -30.52 16.68 47.17
CA LYS A 130 -30.49 17.79 48.13
C LYS A 130 -29.12 18.49 48.09
N PRO A 131 -29.03 19.78 47.72
CA PRO A 131 -30.11 20.66 47.27
C PRO A 131 -30.79 20.18 45.98
N LYS A 132 -31.96 20.76 45.65
CA LYS A 132 -32.66 20.45 44.39
C LYS A 132 -31.82 20.89 43.20
N VAL A 133 -31.92 20.13 42.12
CA VAL A 133 -31.24 20.43 40.86
C VAL A 133 -31.86 21.67 40.23
N THR A 134 -31.03 22.65 39.92
CA THR A 134 -31.45 23.92 39.29
C THR A 134 -30.87 24.13 37.90
N SER A 135 -29.78 23.45 37.56
CA SER A 135 -29.19 23.45 36.21
C SER A 135 -28.93 22.02 35.72
N LEU A 136 -29.05 21.83 34.40
CA LEU A 136 -28.75 20.56 33.73
C LEU A 136 -27.26 20.17 33.85
N ASN A 137 -26.38 21.15 34.09
CA ASN A 137 -24.95 20.92 34.32
C ASN A 137 -24.67 20.15 35.63
N GLU A 138 -25.61 20.13 36.58
CA GLU A 138 -25.50 19.41 37.86
C GLU A 138 -25.79 17.90 37.74
N LEU A 139 -26.18 17.44 36.55
CA LEU A 139 -26.58 16.06 36.28
C LEU A 139 -25.48 15.29 35.55
N THR A 140 -25.35 14.02 35.88
CA THR A 140 -24.60 13.06 35.03
C THR A 140 -25.46 12.59 33.86
N GLU A 141 -24.80 12.04 32.85
CA GLU A 141 -25.45 11.47 31.66
C GLU A 141 -26.36 10.30 32.03
N ALA A 142 -25.92 9.45 32.97
CA ALA A 142 -26.73 8.37 33.52
C ALA A 142 -27.95 8.86 34.33
N GLU A 143 -27.83 9.99 35.05
CA GLU A 143 -28.96 10.60 35.78
C GLU A 143 -30.02 11.16 34.83
N ILE A 144 -29.62 11.71 33.69
CA ILE A 144 -30.53 12.13 32.63
C ILE A 144 -31.25 10.92 32.07
N LEU A 145 -30.51 9.89 31.68
CA LEU A 145 -31.08 8.66 31.14
C LEU A 145 -32.04 7.97 32.11
N TRP A 146 -31.67 7.93 33.40
CA TRP A 146 -32.52 7.47 34.48
C TRP A 146 -33.86 8.22 34.56
N CYS A 147 -33.85 9.52 34.26
CA CYS A 147 -35.07 10.32 34.25
C CYS A 147 -35.92 10.13 32.98
N MET A 148 -35.35 9.55 31.92
CA MET A 148 -36.04 9.35 30.65
C MET A 148 -37.12 8.27 30.75
N ASP A 149 -36.88 7.19 31.48
CA ASP A 149 -37.79 6.05 31.64
C ASP A 149 -37.92 5.63 33.12
N ASP A 150 -39.14 5.39 33.61
CA ASP A 150 -39.38 4.95 34.98
C ASP A 150 -38.96 3.49 35.22
N VAL A 151 -38.89 2.67 34.16
CA VAL A 151 -38.57 1.25 34.23
C VAL A 151 -37.19 0.99 34.85
N TYR A 152 -36.21 1.88 34.65
CA TYR A 152 -34.89 1.72 35.29
C TYR A 152 -34.98 1.65 36.82
N SER A 153 -35.88 2.44 37.42
CA SER A 153 -36.06 2.51 38.87
C SER A 153 -36.82 1.33 39.46
N ASP A 154 -37.44 0.49 38.63
CA ASP A 154 -38.09 -0.76 39.06
C ASP A 154 -37.07 -1.87 39.32
N TYR A 155 -35.91 -1.84 38.65
CA TYR A 155 -34.92 -2.92 38.69
C TYR A 155 -33.57 -2.50 39.31
N LEU A 156 -33.22 -1.22 39.24
CA LEU A 156 -31.97 -0.66 39.78
C LEU A 156 -32.26 0.28 40.96
N LYS A 157 -31.26 0.54 41.82
CA LYS A 157 -31.46 1.41 42.99
C LYS A 157 -31.09 2.87 42.76
N LYS A 158 -30.13 3.11 41.87
CA LYS A 158 -29.55 4.43 41.63
C LYS A 158 -28.94 4.52 40.22
N PRO A 159 -28.83 5.74 39.65
CA PRO A 159 -28.32 5.96 38.30
C PRO A 159 -26.91 5.40 38.02
N GLU A 160 -26.02 5.38 39.01
CA GLU A 160 -24.65 4.87 38.84
C GLU A 160 -24.61 3.36 38.53
N GLU A 161 -25.66 2.63 38.89
CA GLU A 161 -25.77 1.21 38.57
C GLU A 161 -26.18 1.00 37.11
N LEU A 162 -27.02 1.90 36.58
CA LEU A 162 -27.37 1.91 35.15
C LEU A 162 -26.13 2.28 34.31
N GLU A 163 -25.41 3.32 34.74
CA GLU A 163 -24.14 3.74 34.14
C GLU A 163 -23.15 2.59 34.04
N LYS A 164 -23.00 1.81 35.12
CA LYS A 164 -22.10 0.65 35.13
C LYS A 164 -22.47 -0.41 34.08
N LEU A 165 -23.77 -0.70 33.91
CA LEU A 165 -24.22 -1.67 32.91
C LEU A 165 -24.01 -1.15 31.47
N LEU A 166 -24.22 0.15 31.23
CA LEU A 166 -24.01 0.77 29.92
C LEU A 166 -22.51 0.83 29.57
N ASN A 167 -21.68 1.18 30.54
CA ASN A 167 -20.24 1.25 30.35
C ASN A 167 -19.63 -0.11 30.03
N ALA A 168 -20.20 -1.22 30.54
CA ALA A 168 -19.73 -2.57 30.20
C ALA A 168 -19.78 -2.83 28.67
N GLU A 169 -20.79 -2.32 27.97
CA GLU A 169 -20.86 -2.39 26.52
C GLU A 169 -19.84 -1.45 25.87
N ILE A 170 -19.82 -0.18 26.27
CA ILE A 170 -18.97 0.86 25.67
C ILE A 170 -17.49 0.51 25.78
N ILE A 171 -16.97 0.20 26.97
CA ILE A 171 -15.52 0.08 27.17
C ILE A 171 -14.91 -1.05 26.32
N THR A 172 -15.69 -2.08 25.98
CA THR A 172 -15.27 -3.20 25.12
C THR A 172 -15.19 -2.84 23.64
N GLN A 173 -15.74 -1.70 23.24
CA GLN A 173 -15.82 -1.23 21.86
C GLN A 173 -14.82 -0.13 21.51
N TYR A 174 -14.09 0.42 22.49
CA TYR A 174 -13.19 1.55 22.26
C TYR A 174 -11.74 1.26 22.69
N PRO A 175 -10.76 1.94 22.07
CA PRO A 175 -9.38 1.94 22.50
C PRO A 175 -9.21 2.56 23.88
N LYS A 176 -8.21 2.06 24.58
CA LYS A 176 -7.71 2.69 25.79
C LYS A 176 -6.92 3.94 25.40
N MET A 177 -7.45 5.11 25.73
CA MET A 177 -6.88 6.41 25.38
C MET A 177 -6.36 7.19 26.58
N GLY A 178 -6.86 6.86 27.78
CA GLY A 178 -6.52 7.51 29.03
C GLY A 178 -5.45 6.77 29.83
N ASP A 179 -4.94 7.46 30.84
CA ASP A 179 -4.01 6.92 31.83
C ASP A 179 -4.70 6.38 33.08
N GLY A 180 -6.05 6.37 33.10
CA GLY A 180 -6.86 5.97 34.25
C GLY A 180 -7.16 7.13 35.22
N ALA A 181 -7.05 8.38 34.77
CA ALA A 181 -7.42 9.55 35.57
C ALA A 181 -8.88 9.55 36.06
N THR A 182 -9.09 10.32 37.12
CA THR A 182 -10.41 10.60 37.70
C THR A 182 -10.88 12.01 37.34
N ASP A 183 -12.19 12.21 37.29
CA ASP A 183 -12.79 13.55 37.24
C ASP A 183 -12.58 14.33 38.56
N ALA A 184 -13.03 15.59 38.57
CA ALA A 184 -12.92 16.47 39.75
C ALA A 184 -13.67 15.94 40.99
N ASN A 185 -14.55 14.95 40.83
CA ASN A 185 -15.32 14.32 41.89
C ASN A 185 -14.72 12.96 42.34
N GLY A 186 -13.54 12.60 41.81
CA GLY A 186 -12.87 11.34 42.11
C GLY A 186 -13.48 10.12 41.40
N ARG A 187 -14.34 10.32 40.40
CA ARG A 187 -14.89 9.22 39.58
C ARG A 187 -13.93 8.89 38.45
N LYS A 188 -13.69 7.61 38.20
CA LYS A 188 -12.86 7.14 37.07
C LYS A 188 -13.47 7.65 35.76
N LYS A 189 -12.67 8.30 34.93
CA LYS A 189 -13.11 8.74 33.61
C LYS A 189 -13.39 7.52 32.72
N LEU A 190 -14.40 7.64 31.86
CA LEU A 190 -14.78 6.57 30.94
C LEU A 190 -13.68 6.40 29.88
N ASP A 191 -13.18 5.17 29.73
CA ASP A 191 -12.10 4.85 28.82
C ASP A 191 -12.23 3.41 28.33
N GLY A 192 -11.74 3.14 27.12
CA GLY A 192 -11.80 1.82 26.50
C GLY A 192 -10.79 0.82 27.08
N ILE A 193 -10.93 -0.45 26.68
CA ILE A 193 -10.02 -1.53 27.13
C ILE A 193 -9.12 -2.08 26.02
N ILE A 194 -9.32 -1.67 24.77
CA ILE A 194 -8.54 -2.17 23.62
C ILE A 194 -7.17 -1.47 23.60
N GLN A 195 -6.10 -2.23 23.78
CA GLN A 195 -4.72 -1.73 23.80
C GLN A 195 -3.99 -2.09 22.51
N PHE A 196 -3.15 -1.18 22.02
CA PHE A 196 -2.26 -1.41 20.90
C PHE A 196 -0.83 -1.65 21.39
N GLU A 197 -0.23 -2.76 20.99
CA GLU A 197 1.13 -3.15 21.38
C GLU A 197 2.01 -3.37 20.15
N ARG A 198 3.02 -2.52 19.95
CA ARG A 198 3.94 -2.61 18.82
C ARG A 198 5.15 -3.48 19.14
N TYR A 199 5.49 -4.36 18.21
CA TYR A 199 6.68 -5.20 18.19
C TYR A 199 7.60 -4.68 17.09
N PRO A 200 8.73 -4.05 17.45
CA PRO A 200 9.58 -3.36 16.49
C PRO A 200 10.36 -4.33 15.60
N GLN A 201 10.92 -3.78 14.51
CA GLN A 201 12.00 -4.41 13.75
C GLN A 201 13.14 -4.78 14.73
N GLU A 202 13.74 -5.97 14.59
CA GLU A 202 14.87 -6.50 15.41
C GLU A 202 14.53 -7.25 16.71
N GLY A 203 13.27 -7.65 16.94
CA GLY A 203 12.92 -8.45 18.14
C GLY A 203 13.10 -7.69 19.45
N GLY A 204 13.08 -6.36 19.39
CA GLY A 204 13.11 -5.48 20.54
C GLY A 204 11.92 -5.69 21.48
N LYS A 205 11.99 -5.12 22.69
CA LYS A 205 10.87 -5.18 23.63
C LYS A 205 9.64 -4.52 23.02
N SER A 206 8.50 -5.18 23.14
CA SER A 206 7.22 -4.62 22.74
C SER A 206 6.92 -3.33 23.51
N LYS A 207 6.17 -2.44 22.87
CA LYS A 207 5.79 -1.14 23.42
C LYS A 207 4.30 -0.91 23.26
N THR A 208 3.64 -0.54 24.35
CA THR A 208 2.24 -0.10 24.29
C THR A 208 2.17 1.30 23.68
N LEU A 209 1.40 1.46 22.61
CA LEU A 209 1.17 2.75 21.99
C LEU A 209 0.26 3.62 22.87
N LYS A 210 0.50 4.93 22.86
CA LYS A 210 -0.32 5.91 23.59
C LYS A 210 -1.19 6.71 22.62
N PHE A 211 -2.36 7.11 23.07
CA PHE A 211 -3.23 7.96 22.28
C PHE A 211 -2.77 9.43 22.32
N ILE A 212 -2.81 10.12 21.17
CA ILE A 212 -2.64 11.57 21.05
C ILE A 212 -3.63 12.18 20.06
N LYS A 213 -3.81 13.51 20.11
CA LYS A 213 -4.62 14.27 19.14
C LYS A 213 -4.11 14.08 17.72
N ALA A 214 -5.02 13.95 16.77
CA ALA A 214 -4.70 13.77 15.34
C ALA A 214 -3.79 14.87 14.79
N GLU A 215 -4.01 16.13 15.19
CA GLU A 215 -3.15 17.26 14.80
C GLU A 215 -1.68 17.06 15.23
N THR A 216 -1.46 16.59 16.46
CA THR A 216 -0.11 16.32 16.99
C THR A 216 0.51 15.11 16.30
N PHE A 217 -0.26 14.06 16.09
CA PHE A 217 0.17 12.86 15.38
C PHE A 217 0.58 13.18 13.94
N ASN A 218 -0.28 13.87 13.18
CA ASN A 218 -0.04 14.26 11.80
C ASN A 218 1.16 15.20 11.67
N SER A 219 1.41 16.04 12.68
CA SER A 219 2.63 16.86 12.73
C SER A 219 3.89 16.00 12.86
N TYR A 220 3.90 14.93 13.66
CA TYR A 220 5.04 14.00 13.72
C TYR A 220 5.23 13.27 12.39
N VAL A 221 4.15 12.81 11.76
CA VAL A 221 4.20 12.14 10.44
C VAL A 221 4.77 13.06 9.37
N SER A 222 4.19 14.24 9.17
CA SER A 222 4.61 15.18 8.12
C SER A 222 6.03 15.71 8.29
N ASN A 223 6.56 15.73 9.51
CA ASN A 223 7.92 16.15 9.80
C ASN A 223 8.93 14.98 9.79
N GLY A 224 8.49 13.74 9.56
CA GLY A 224 9.35 12.56 9.63
C GLY A 224 9.89 12.26 11.04
N ASP A 225 9.19 12.64 12.11
CA ASP A 225 9.61 12.41 13.51
C ASP A 225 9.23 10.99 13.95
N ASP A 226 10.25 10.18 14.28
CA ASP A 226 10.13 8.81 14.79
C ASP A 226 9.19 8.68 16.00
N LYS A 227 8.94 9.77 16.74
CA LYS A 227 7.93 9.77 17.82
C LYS A 227 6.57 9.30 17.35
N ALA A 228 6.18 9.51 16.08
CA ALA A 228 4.91 9.02 15.56
C ALA A 228 4.72 7.51 15.81
N LEU A 229 5.82 6.73 15.82
CA LEU A 229 5.80 5.28 16.00
C LEU A 229 5.38 4.83 17.41
N ASP A 230 5.40 5.74 18.39
CA ASP A 230 5.06 5.50 19.79
C ASP A 230 3.59 5.76 20.13
N TYR A 231 2.85 6.31 19.17
CA TYR A 231 1.49 6.78 19.39
C TYR A 231 0.51 6.20 18.36
N PHE A 232 -0.76 6.30 18.70
CA PHE A 232 -1.85 6.16 17.74
C PHE A 232 -2.80 7.35 17.88
N THR A 233 -3.59 7.58 16.85
CA THR A 233 -4.72 8.51 16.89
C THR A 233 -5.97 7.86 16.33
N LEU A 234 -7.08 8.60 16.24
CA LEU A 234 -8.31 8.13 15.62
C LEU A 234 -8.63 9.00 14.41
N ASP A 235 -9.07 8.38 13.31
CA ASP A 235 -9.60 9.10 12.15
C ASP A 235 -11.08 9.50 12.36
N GLU A 236 -11.69 10.13 11.35
CA GLU A 236 -13.08 10.59 11.39
C GLU A 236 -14.09 9.44 11.53
N GLU A 237 -13.73 8.24 11.08
CA GLU A 237 -14.50 7.00 11.21
C GLU A 237 -14.24 6.27 12.54
N GLN A 238 -13.37 6.85 13.37
CA GLN A 238 -12.88 6.30 14.64
C GLN A 238 -12.10 4.99 14.47
N ASN A 239 -11.45 4.78 13.32
CA ASN A 239 -10.42 3.75 13.17
C ASN A 239 -9.13 4.21 13.86
N ALA A 240 -8.34 3.27 14.37
CA ALA A 240 -7.03 3.63 14.92
C ALA A 240 -6.04 3.87 13.78
N VAL A 241 -5.32 4.98 13.84
CA VAL A 241 -4.26 5.34 12.88
C VAL A 241 -2.92 5.23 13.59
N ILE A 242 -2.01 4.45 13.00
CA ILE A 242 -0.66 4.22 13.49
C ILE A 242 0.36 4.64 12.43
N ALA A 243 1.62 4.82 12.82
CA ALA A 243 2.69 5.20 11.89
C ALA A 243 3.62 4.03 11.58
N TYR A 244 4.22 4.05 10.39
CA TYR A 244 5.32 3.18 10.00
C TYR A 244 6.47 3.99 9.40
N LYS A 245 7.67 3.40 9.39
CA LYS A 245 8.90 4.07 8.99
C LYS A 245 9.56 3.32 7.86
N ASN A 246 9.83 4.05 6.78
CA ASN A 246 10.68 3.61 5.68
C ASN A 246 11.96 4.45 5.67
N THR A 247 13.07 3.83 5.30
CA THR A 247 14.38 4.48 5.27
C THR A 247 15.08 4.13 3.97
N THR A 248 15.64 5.13 3.30
CA THR A 248 16.61 4.94 2.21
C THR A 248 17.94 5.54 2.63
N THR A 249 18.97 4.72 2.68
CA THR A 249 20.34 5.14 2.95
C THR A 249 21.16 4.94 1.69
N GLU A 250 21.71 6.03 1.18
CA GLU A 250 22.57 6.05 0.00
C GLU A 250 23.99 6.41 0.44
N THR A 251 24.97 5.58 0.05
CA THR A 251 26.39 5.81 0.35
C THR A 251 27.23 5.74 -0.91
N LEU A 252 28.30 6.53 -0.94
CA LEU A 252 29.32 6.42 -1.98
C LEU A 252 30.72 6.50 -1.36
N GLU A 253 31.52 5.48 -1.66
CA GLU A 253 32.94 5.39 -1.31
C GLU A 253 33.77 5.44 -2.59
N SER A 254 34.83 6.25 -2.61
CA SER A 254 35.73 6.39 -3.76
C SER A 254 37.17 6.60 -3.34
N ASN A 255 38.09 5.91 -4.01
CA ASN A 255 39.53 6.22 -3.91
C ASN A 255 40.01 7.22 -4.99
N ASP A 256 39.12 7.70 -5.87
CA ASP A 256 39.41 8.77 -6.82
C ASP A 256 38.91 10.12 -6.30
N SER A 257 39.84 10.96 -5.83
CA SER A 257 39.52 12.31 -5.35
C SER A 257 39.10 13.30 -6.44
N LYS A 258 39.32 12.97 -7.73
CA LYS A 258 38.90 13.78 -8.89
C LYS A 258 37.61 13.25 -9.54
N MET A 259 36.92 12.31 -8.89
CA MET A 259 35.64 11.76 -9.34
C MET A 259 34.56 12.85 -9.46
N VAL A 260 33.73 12.78 -10.50
CA VAL A 260 32.52 13.59 -10.62
C VAL A 260 31.36 12.87 -9.95
N LEU A 261 30.81 13.42 -8.86
CA LEU A 261 29.78 12.78 -8.04
C LEU A 261 28.54 12.34 -8.83
N SER A 262 28.03 13.24 -9.68
CA SER A 262 26.81 13.01 -10.46
C SER A 262 26.89 11.88 -11.49
N ASP A 263 28.11 11.45 -11.87
CA ASP A 263 28.29 10.33 -12.79
C ASP A 263 27.91 8.98 -12.14
N TYR A 264 27.93 8.91 -10.80
CA TYR A 264 27.78 7.67 -10.04
C TYR A 264 26.64 7.74 -9.03
N ALA A 265 26.40 8.89 -8.41
CA ALA A 265 25.33 9.08 -7.44
C ALA A 265 24.68 10.48 -7.62
N PRO A 266 23.71 10.63 -8.54
CA PRO A 266 23.12 11.92 -8.87
C PRO A 266 22.28 12.54 -7.74
N ASP A 267 21.83 11.74 -6.76
CA ASP A 267 21.00 12.18 -5.64
C ASP A 267 21.83 12.62 -4.41
N LEU A 268 23.15 12.38 -4.44
CA LEU A 268 24.13 12.84 -3.46
C LEU A 268 24.72 14.20 -3.86
N SER A 269 25.15 14.95 -2.85
CA SER A 269 25.72 16.28 -3.01
C SER A 269 26.93 16.49 -2.09
N GLU A 270 27.67 17.58 -2.28
CA GLU A 270 28.83 17.90 -1.43
C GLU A 270 28.48 18.15 0.04
N SER A 271 27.21 18.44 0.37
CA SER A 271 26.78 18.53 1.78
C SER A 271 26.67 17.18 2.47
N ASP A 272 26.57 16.09 1.70
CA ASP A 272 26.45 14.72 2.22
C ASP A 272 27.84 14.08 2.48
N LYS A 273 28.92 14.85 2.28
CA LYS A 273 30.29 14.38 2.43
C LYS A 273 30.73 14.37 3.89
N GLY A 274 31.11 13.19 4.37
CA GLY A 274 31.71 12.97 5.67
C GLY A 274 33.15 13.49 5.78
N SER A 275 33.68 13.49 7.01
CA SER A 275 35.07 13.87 7.29
C SER A 275 36.10 12.86 6.76
N ASP A 276 35.67 11.65 6.45
CA ASP A 276 36.44 10.59 5.80
C ASP A 276 36.51 10.74 4.27
N GLY A 277 35.75 11.69 3.71
CA GLY A 277 35.67 11.96 2.28
C GLY A 277 34.65 11.10 1.53
N ASN A 278 33.96 10.19 2.22
CA ASN A 278 32.85 9.40 1.67
C ASN A 278 31.54 10.20 1.76
N TYR A 279 30.53 9.76 1.04
CA TYR A 279 29.23 10.41 1.01
C TYR A 279 28.19 9.48 1.64
N GLU A 280 27.31 10.04 2.48
CA GLU A 280 26.19 9.32 3.07
C GLU A 280 24.97 10.25 3.20
N LYS A 281 23.83 9.78 2.71
CA LYS A 281 22.55 10.45 2.85
C LYS A 281 21.50 9.44 3.27
N THR A 282 20.83 9.71 4.39
CA THR A 282 19.70 8.92 4.85
C THR A 282 18.42 9.74 4.76
N THR A 283 17.46 9.24 3.99
CA THR A 283 16.10 9.81 3.88
C THR A 283 15.14 8.94 4.66
N VAL A 284 14.32 9.57 5.50
CA VAL A 284 13.28 8.90 6.29
C VAL A 284 11.91 9.35 5.78
N SER A 285 11.02 8.39 5.60
CA SER A 285 9.61 8.63 5.34
C SER A 285 8.77 7.97 6.43
N ILE A 286 7.86 8.74 7.02
CA ILE A 286 6.88 8.24 7.99
C ILE A 286 5.54 8.17 7.28
N GLY A 287 5.03 6.95 7.10
CA GLY A 287 3.69 6.70 6.57
C GLY A 287 2.71 6.37 7.69
N THR A 288 1.44 6.19 7.33
CA THR A 288 0.37 5.85 8.28
C THR A 288 -0.42 4.64 7.81
N GLU A 289 -0.85 3.80 8.75
CA GLU A 289 -1.67 2.61 8.52
C GLU A 289 -2.94 2.68 9.37
N LYS A 290 -4.06 2.18 8.84
CA LYS A 290 -5.36 2.20 9.51
C LYS A 290 -5.69 0.82 10.09
N ILE A 291 -6.13 0.82 11.34
CA ILE A 291 -6.57 -0.37 12.06
C ILE A 291 -8.06 -0.24 12.33
N ASN A 292 -8.87 -0.98 11.57
CA ASN A 292 -10.28 -1.18 11.88
C ASN A 292 -10.44 -2.22 13.00
N TYR A 293 -10.11 -1.80 14.22
CA TYR A 293 -10.14 -2.67 15.39
C TYR A 293 -11.55 -3.17 15.73
N LYS A 294 -12.61 -2.43 15.35
CA LYS A 294 -14.01 -2.74 15.69
C LYS A 294 -14.43 -4.12 15.15
N ASN A 295 -14.05 -4.42 13.91
CA ASN A 295 -14.31 -5.72 13.29
C ASN A 295 -13.65 -6.88 14.04
N ALA A 296 -12.43 -6.67 14.55
CA ALA A 296 -11.71 -7.68 15.31
C ALA A 296 -12.28 -7.87 16.73
N THR A 297 -12.89 -6.83 17.32
CA THR A 297 -13.30 -6.84 18.73
C THR A 297 -14.80 -7.01 18.99
N GLN A 298 -15.67 -6.81 17.99
CA GLN A 298 -17.15 -6.82 18.15
C GLN A 298 -17.70 -8.08 18.84
N LYS A 299 -17.08 -9.24 18.59
CA LYS A 299 -17.52 -10.53 19.14
C LYS A 299 -17.28 -10.67 20.64
N TYR A 300 -16.41 -9.85 21.24
CA TYR A 300 -16.09 -9.91 22.67
C TYR A 300 -16.92 -8.93 23.51
N VAL A 301 -17.80 -8.14 22.88
CA VAL A 301 -18.62 -7.13 23.53
C VAL A 301 -19.59 -7.80 24.52
N MET A 302 -19.83 -7.14 25.66
CA MET A 302 -20.94 -7.46 26.56
C MET A 302 -22.10 -6.50 26.28
N PRO A 303 -23.16 -6.91 25.57
CA PRO A 303 -24.24 -5.99 25.23
C PRO A 303 -25.01 -5.58 26.48
N PHE A 304 -25.35 -4.30 26.64
CA PHE A 304 -26.22 -3.83 27.72
C PHE A 304 -27.54 -4.59 27.70
N LYS A 305 -28.08 -4.81 26.51
CA LYS A 305 -29.35 -5.51 26.30
C LYS A 305 -29.33 -6.95 26.84
N TYR A 306 -28.17 -7.60 26.85
CA TYR A 306 -28.02 -8.91 27.48
C TYR A 306 -28.08 -8.81 29.00
N LEU A 307 -27.27 -7.92 29.60
CA LEU A 307 -27.30 -7.65 31.05
C LEU A 307 -28.71 -7.25 31.51
N TRP A 308 -29.40 -6.42 30.73
CA TRP A 308 -30.76 -6.00 31.00
C TRP A 308 -31.77 -7.16 30.96
N SER A 309 -31.67 -8.04 29.95
CA SER A 309 -32.52 -9.23 29.85
C SER A 309 -32.35 -10.16 31.07
N LEU A 310 -31.10 -10.36 31.51
CA LEU A 310 -30.79 -11.13 32.71
C LEU A 310 -31.33 -10.46 33.98
N LEU A 311 -31.28 -9.14 34.07
CA LEU A 311 -31.81 -8.38 35.21
C LEU A 311 -33.33 -8.49 35.30
N VAL A 312 -34.03 -8.30 34.19
CA VAL A 312 -35.50 -8.32 34.16
C VAL A 312 -36.05 -9.69 34.55
N ILE A 313 -35.48 -10.76 34.00
CA ILE A 313 -35.94 -12.13 34.31
C ILE A 313 -35.39 -12.63 35.65
N GLY A 314 -34.09 -12.45 35.89
CA GLY A 314 -33.43 -12.95 37.10
C GLY A 314 -33.75 -12.14 38.36
N ARG A 315 -34.22 -10.90 38.21
CA ARG A 315 -34.57 -9.97 39.31
C ARG A 315 -33.44 -9.74 40.32
N ASP A 316 -32.20 -9.97 39.91
CA ASP A 316 -31.03 -9.83 40.75
C ASP A 316 -30.06 -8.80 40.17
N ARG A 317 -30.19 -7.60 40.72
CA ARG A 317 -29.33 -6.47 40.43
C ARG A 317 -27.86 -6.72 40.77
N ASN A 318 -27.55 -7.43 41.86
CA ASN A 318 -26.17 -7.68 42.23
C ASN A 318 -25.50 -8.64 41.24
N PHE A 319 -26.26 -9.62 40.73
CA PHE A 319 -25.78 -10.56 39.72
C PHE A 319 -25.27 -9.83 38.46
N VAL A 320 -26.08 -8.96 37.87
CA VAL A 320 -25.69 -8.24 36.64
C VAL A 320 -24.61 -7.18 36.87
N LEU A 321 -24.53 -6.59 38.07
CA LEU A 321 -23.44 -5.68 38.43
C LEU A 321 -22.10 -6.43 38.58
N GLU A 322 -22.11 -7.66 39.11
CA GLU A 322 -20.91 -8.52 39.14
C GLU A 322 -20.48 -8.98 37.74
N LEU A 323 -21.41 -9.16 36.81
CA LEU A 323 -21.07 -9.38 35.40
C LEU A 323 -20.45 -8.12 34.77
N ALA A 324 -20.94 -6.93 35.09
CA ALA A 324 -20.31 -5.69 34.63
C ALA A 324 -18.90 -5.49 35.24
N ASP A 325 -18.69 -5.88 36.51
CA ASP A 325 -17.34 -5.95 37.12
C ASP A 325 -16.41 -6.90 36.37
N LEU A 326 -16.92 -8.04 35.91
CA LEU A 326 -16.15 -8.99 35.11
C LEU A 326 -15.67 -8.35 33.78
N VAL A 327 -16.52 -7.53 33.16
CA VAL A 327 -16.19 -6.80 31.93
C VAL A 327 -15.18 -5.68 32.19
N GLU A 328 -15.34 -4.91 33.28
CA GLU A 328 -14.39 -3.84 33.63
C GLU A 328 -12.96 -4.35 33.86
N ASN A 329 -12.81 -5.61 34.30
CA ASN A 329 -11.51 -6.26 34.49
C ASN A 329 -10.95 -6.93 33.22
N SER A 330 -11.63 -6.79 32.08
CA SER A 330 -11.23 -7.41 30.82
C SER A 330 -10.07 -6.67 30.15
N LYS A 331 -9.31 -7.38 29.31
CA LYS A 331 -8.21 -6.80 28.50
C LYS A 331 -8.25 -7.36 27.09
N ILE A 332 -8.28 -6.46 26.10
CA ILE A 332 -8.09 -6.78 24.68
C ILE A 332 -6.78 -6.15 24.22
N THR A 333 -5.96 -6.89 23.48
CA THR A 333 -4.71 -6.39 22.91
C THR A 333 -4.65 -6.73 21.43
N ILE A 334 -4.45 -5.69 20.63
CA ILE A 334 -4.13 -5.77 19.22
C ILE A 334 -2.64 -5.47 19.11
N SER A 335 -1.88 -6.46 18.67
CA SER A 335 -0.45 -6.31 18.46
C SER A 335 -0.14 -5.91 17.03
N ILE A 336 0.82 -5.00 16.88
CA ILE A 336 1.29 -4.41 15.64
C ILE A 336 2.71 -4.91 15.44
N TYR A 337 3.01 -5.44 14.28
CA TYR A 337 4.27 -6.11 13.96
C TYR A 337 4.92 -5.41 12.79
N ASP A 338 6.13 -4.91 13.00
CA ASP A 338 6.94 -4.34 11.93
C ASP A 338 7.58 -5.49 11.15
N ASN A 339 7.20 -5.67 9.88
CA ASN A 339 7.82 -6.63 8.96
C ASN A 339 8.61 -5.86 7.91
N VAL A 340 9.93 -5.99 7.93
CA VAL A 340 10.81 -5.15 7.12
C VAL A 340 11.39 -5.93 5.97
N THR A 341 11.18 -5.40 4.77
CA THR A 341 11.91 -5.80 3.57
C THR A 341 13.07 -4.84 3.37
N THR A 342 14.28 -5.38 3.35
CA THR A 342 15.50 -4.61 3.08
C THR A 342 16.04 -4.97 1.70
N THR A 343 16.05 -4.02 0.79
CA THR A 343 16.68 -4.13 -0.53
C THR A 343 17.98 -3.36 -0.51
N THR A 344 19.08 -4.01 -0.90
CA THR A 344 20.40 -3.40 -1.04
C THR A 344 20.85 -3.51 -2.48
N ASP A 345 20.98 -2.36 -3.14
CA ASP A 345 21.58 -2.21 -4.45
C ASP A 345 23.02 -1.74 -4.27
N THR A 346 23.98 -2.42 -4.89
CA THR A 346 25.40 -2.06 -4.83
C THR A 346 25.99 -2.05 -6.23
N ASP A 347 26.40 -0.88 -6.68
CA ASP A 347 27.13 -0.67 -7.92
C ASP A 347 28.61 -0.44 -7.63
N VAL A 348 29.46 -1.25 -8.24
CA VAL A 348 30.92 -1.14 -8.13
C VAL A 348 31.51 -0.83 -9.49
N PHE A 349 32.17 0.31 -9.59
CA PHE A 349 32.88 0.76 -10.77
C PHE A 349 34.38 0.64 -10.56
N THR A 350 35.09 -0.01 -11.48
CA THR A 350 36.55 -0.08 -11.48
C THR A 350 37.13 0.38 -12.81
N TYR A 351 38.26 1.08 -12.78
CA TYR A 351 38.95 1.57 -13.97
C TYR A 351 40.40 1.99 -13.68
N LYS A 352 41.17 2.21 -14.74
CA LYS A 352 42.48 2.88 -14.71
C LYS A 352 42.43 4.20 -15.46
N LYS A 353 43.36 5.10 -15.15
CA LYS A 353 43.52 6.37 -15.87
C LYS A 353 44.68 6.27 -16.86
N GLN A 354 44.44 6.74 -18.08
CA GLN A 354 45.47 6.84 -19.11
C GLN A 354 45.63 8.29 -19.54
N ASN A 355 46.85 8.78 -19.40
CA ASN A 355 47.25 10.13 -19.76
C ASN A 355 47.84 10.13 -21.18
N ARG A 356 47.52 11.17 -21.96
CA ARG A 356 48.12 11.45 -23.27
C ARG A 356 48.72 12.83 -23.26
N THR A 357 49.95 12.96 -23.75
CA THR A 357 50.64 14.24 -23.85
C THR A 357 50.92 14.56 -25.31
N ASP A 358 50.24 15.59 -25.79
CA ASP A 358 50.33 16.12 -27.13
C ASP A 358 51.41 17.22 -27.16
N THR A 359 52.53 16.99 -27.86
CA THR A 359 53.63 17.97 -27.90
C THR A 359 53.81 18.56 -29.30
N ARG A 360 53.89 19.89 -29.39
CA ARG A 360 54.42 20.59 -30.57
C ARG A 360 55.73 21.26 -30.23
N VAL A 361 56.68 21.15 -31.15
CA VAL A 361 57.99 21.79 -31.06
C VAL A 361 58.27 22.52 -32.37
N ASP A 362 58.66 23.79 -32.27
CA ASP A 362 59.22 24.54 -33.37
C ASP A 362 60.71 24.80 -33.08
N VAL A 363 61.57 24.56 -34.07
CA VAL A 363 63.02 24.77 -33.98
C VAL A 363 63.51 25.67 -35.10
N THR A 364 64.56 26.44 -34.85
CA THR A 364 65.15 27.36 -35.81
C THR A 364 66.63 27.02 -36.03
N PRO A 365 67.04 26.64 -37.26
CA PRO A 365 68.44 26.52 -37.61
C PRO A 365 69.08 27.90 -37.85
N SER A 366 70.35 28.07 -37.48
CA SER A 366 71.14 29.28 -37.74
C SER A 366 71.42 29.50 -39.24
N THR A 367 71.39 28.44 -40.04
CA THR A 367 71.49 28.43 -41.51
C THR A 367 70.92 27.12 -42.06
N THR A 368 70.38 27.13 -43.28
CA THR A 368 69.94 25.90 -43.98
C THR A 368 70.88 25.52 -45.13
N TYR A 369 71.92 26.33 -45.41
CA TYR A 369 72.80 26.17 -46.58
C TYR A 369 72.06 26.02 -47.92
N GLY A 370 70.87 26.61 -48.05
CA GLY A 370 70.03 26.51 -49.25
C GLY A 370 69.24 25.20 -49.39
N VAL A 371 69.23 24.35 -48.35
CA VAL A 371 68.38 23.15 -48.29
C VAL A 371 66.92 23.56 -48.20
N ASN A 372 66.10 23.07 -49.14
CA ASN A 372 64.65 23.27 -49.15
C ASN A 372 63.93 22.21 -48.32
N ASN A 373 62.74 22.53 -47.82
CA ASN A 373 61.86 21.63 -47.04
C ASN A 373 62.52 21.07 -45.76
N VAL A 374 63.31 21.88 -45.06
CA VAL A 374 63.86 21.51 -43.76
C VAL A 374 62.71 21.32 -42.76
N PRO A 375 62.63 20.17 -42.05
CA PRO A 375 61.60 19.95 -41.05
C PRO A 375 61.90 20.79 -39.80
N THR A 376 61.27 21.96 -39.67
CA THR A 376 61.47 22.86 -38.51
C THR A 376 60.38 22.74 -37.45
N ASN A 377 59.35 21.93 -37.69
CA ASN A 377 58.25 21.70 -36.75
C ASN A 377 58.06 20.19 -36.52
N GLY A 378 57.79 19.82 -35.27
CA GLY A 378 57.46 18.46 -34.85
C GLY A 378 56.15 18.41 -34.08
N TYR A 379 55.35 17.38 -34.38
CA TYR A 379 54.04 17.16 -33.79
C TYR A 379 53.95 15.72 -33.27
N TRP A 380 53.86 15.55 -31.96
CA TRP A 380 53.59 14.27 -31.28
C TRP A 380 52.12 14.25 -30.87
N TRP A 381 51.25 14.08 -31.86
CA TRP A 381 49.80 14.29 -31.79
C TRP A 381 49.05 13.15 -32.50
N PRO A 382 47.81 12.83 -32.13
CA PRO A 382 47.07 11.70 -32.70
C PRO A 382 46.81 11.83 -34.21
N ASP A 383 46.61 10.68 -34.87
CA ASP A 383 46.47 10.59 -36.33
C ASP A 383 45.36 11.47 -36.92
N ASN A 384 44.28 11.66 -36.17
CA ASN A 384 43.13 12.47 -36.57
C ASN A 384 43.34 13.99 -36.49
N ARG A 385 44.49 14.48 -35.98
CA ARG A 385 44.82 15.91 -35.91
C ARG A 385 45.62 16.35 -37.14
N GLU A 386 45.13 17.38 -37.83
CA GLU A 386 45.79 17.95 -39.02
C GLU A 386 47.13 18.60 -38.66
N THR A 387 48.12 18.49 -39.56
CA THR A 387 49.46 19.08 -39.40
C THR A 387 49.91 19.75 -40.71
N PRO A 388 50.78 20.78 -40.67
CA PRO A 388 51.32 21.42 -41.87
C PRO A 388 52.13 20.47 -42.77
N THR A 389 52.23 20.78 -44.05
CA THR A 389 52.88 19.93 -45.08
C THR A 389 54.39 19.76 -44.91
N ILE A 390 55.04 20.56 -44.06
CA ILE A 390 56.49 20.54 -43.82
C ILE A 390 56.74 20.43 -42.30
N GLY A 391 57.12 19.23 -41.85
CA GLY A 391 57.37 18.89 -40.44
C GLY A 391 57.40 17.37 -40.24
N ILE A 392 57.61 16.92 -38.99
CA ILE A 392 57.44 15.50 -38.63
C ILE A 392 56.17 15.30 -37.79
N LYS A 393 55.48 14.19 -38.02
CA LYS A 393 54.36 13.72 -37.19
C LYS A 393 54.73 12.38 -36.57
N LYS A 394 54.51 12.25 -35.26
CA LYS A 394 54.68 11.03 -34.47
C LYS A 394 53.49 10.85 -33.54
N ASP A 395 53.33 9.63 -33.04
CA ASP A 395 52.33 9.32 -32.01
C ASP A 395 52.59 10.16 -30.75
N PRO A 396 51.52 10.57 -30.04
CA PRO A 396 51.64 11.25 -28.76
C PRO A 396 52.18 10.32 -27.68
N ASP A 397 52.74 10.88 -26.61
CA ASP A 397 53.14 10.08 -25.44
C ASP A 397 51.90 9.62 -24.69
N VAL A 398 51.83 8.32 -24.39
CA VAL A 398 50.72 7.72 -23.62
C VAL A 398 51.28 6.97 -22.43
N GLU A 399 50.73 7.25 -21.24
CA GLU A 399 51.12 6.63 -19.98
C GLU A 399 49.85 6.17 -19.26
N THR A 400 49.87 4.96 -18.71
CA THR A 400 48.77 4.44 -17.89
C THR A 400 49.22 4.46 -16.44
N GLU A 401 48.38 4.98 -15.56
CA GLU A 401 48.67 5.01 -14.13
C GLU A 401 48.62 3.60 -13.55
N ASP A 402 49.52 3.30 -12.61
CA ASP A 402 49.56 2.00 -11.92
C ASP A 402 48.45 1.83 -10.86
N THR A 403 47.72 2.91 -10.55
CA THR A 403 46.64 2.92 -9.56
C THR A 403 45.34 2.34 -10.13
N ASP A 404 44.77 1.36 -9.42
CA ASP A 404 43.42 0.89 -9.67
C ASP A 404 42.40 1.78 -8.93
N TYR A 405 41.48 2.37 -9.69
CA TYR A 405 40.41 3.18 -9.13
C TYR A 405 39.16 2.33 -8.90
N LYS A 406 38.50 2.56 -7.76
CA LYS A 406 37.28 1.89 -7.35
C LYS A 406 36.31 2.90 -6.75
N ILE A 407 35.07 2.86 -7.25
CA ILE A 407 33.93 3.59 -6.70
C ILE A 407 32.87 2.56 -6.33
N THR A 408 32.34 2.66 -5.11
CA THR A 408 31.26 1.80 -4.62
C THR A 408 30.09 2.69 -4.24
N HIS A 409 28.98 2.55 -4.95
CA HIS A 409 27.72 3.23 -4.65
C HIS A 409 26.74 2.19 -4.10
N THR A 410 26.13 2.47 -2.96
CA THR A 410 25.19 1.54 -2.31
C THR A 410 23.91 2.27 -1.94
N VAL A 411 22.77 1.70 -2.30
CA VAL A 411 21.44 2.17 -1.90
C VAL A 411 20.76 1.08 -1.09
N VAL A 412 20.48 1.35 0.18
CA VAL A 412 19.76 0.45 1.09
C VAL A 412 18.38 1.01 1.35
N ASN A 413 17.35 0.31 0.88
CA ASN A 413 15.95 0.62 1.15
C ASN A 413 15.41 -0.34 2.22
N LYS A 414 14.89 0.21 3.32
CA LYS A 414 14.14 -0.51 4.34
C LYS A 414 12.68 -0.09 4.24
N ILE A 415 11.83 -1.01 3.80
CA ILE A 415 10.39 -0.81 3.69
C ILE A 415 9.72 -1.63 4.79
N ASN A 416 8.97 -0.96 5.66
CA ASN A 416 8.24 -1.61 6.74
C ASN A 416 6.77 -1.80 6.33
N ARG A 417 6.36 -3.06 6.17
CA ARG A 417 4.96 -3.45 6.05
C ARG A 417 4.44 -3.83 7.42
N VAL A 418 3.57 -3.00 7.96
CA VAL A 418 3.00 -3.24 9.28
C VAL A 418 1.85 -4.22 9.17
N GLU A 419 1.91 -5.29 9.96
CA GLU A 419 0.80 -6.23 10.11
C GLU A 419 0.28 -6.17 11.54
N PHE A 420 -0.99 -6.50 11.75
CA PHE A 420 -1.54 -6.52 13.10
C PHE A 420 -2.51 -7.67 13.31
N ALA A 421 -2.64 -8.06 14.57
CA ALA A 421 -3.48 -9.18 14.98
C ALA A 421 -4.05 -8.95 16.37
N LEU A 422 -5.24 -9.48 16.63
CA LEU A 422 -5.72 -9.60 18.00
C LEU A 422 -4.91 -10.72 18.68
N THR A 423 -4.08 -10.37 19.65
CA THR A 423 -3.17 -11.31 20.31
C THR A 423 -3.63 -11.69 21.71
N LYS A 424 -4.54 -10.91 22.29
CA LYS A 424 -5.11 -11.22 23.59
C LYS A 424 -6.56 -10.74 23.68
N ALA A 425 -7.44 -11.61 24.16
CA ALA A 425 -8.76 -11.24 24.66
C ALA A 425 -9.02 -12.02 25.96
N ASP A 426 -8.66 -11.42 27.08
CA ASP A 426 -9.00 -11.90 28.42
C ASP A 426 -10.29 -11.17 28.83
N VAL A 427 -11.43 -11.67 28.35
CA VAL A 427 -12.74 -10.99 28.44
C VAL A 427 -13.75 -11.80 29.26
N TRP A 428 -14.99 -11.33 29.40
CA TRP A 428 -15.99 -11.96 30.26
C TRP A 428 -16.31 -13.44 29.93
N ILE A 429 -16.11 -13.87 28.69
CA ILE A 429 -16.52 -15.19 28.20
C ILE A 429 -15.37 -16.13 27.80
N VAL A 430 -14.22 -15.59 27.41
CA VAL A 430 -13.07 -16.36 26.91
C VAL A 430 -11.76 -15.74 27.40
N ASP A 431 -10.75 -16.57 27.55
CA ASP A 431 -9.34 -16.18 27.66
C ASP A 431 -8.60 -16.66 26.41
N TYR A 432 -8.45 -15.76 25.46
CA TYR A 432 -7.80 -15.99 24.17
C TYR A 432 -6.42 -15.36 24.14
N SER A 433 -5.45 -16.10 23.59
CA SER A 433 -4.10 -15.61 23.33
C SER A 433 -3.52 -16.19 22.05
N GLN A 434 -2.83 -15.35 21.28
CA GLN A 434 -2.12 -15.71 20.06
C GLN A 434 -0.73 -15.09 20.10
N GLU A 435 0.28 -15.96 20.10
CA GLU A 435 1.68 -15.55 20.09
C GLU A 435 2.24 -15.47 18.67
N TYR A 436 3.24 -14.62 18.48
CA TYR A 436 4.01 -14.49 17.25
C TYR A 436 5.50 -14.63 17.55
N THR A 437 6.24 -15.22 16.63
CA THR A 437 7.69 -15.40 16.74
C THR A 437 8.39 -14.52 15.71
N TYR A 438 9.38 -13.77 16.16
CA TYR A 438 10.26 -13.01 15.30
C TYR A 438 11.16 -13.96 14.50
N GLN A 439 11.23 -13.76 13.18
CA GLN A 439 12.18 -14.41 12.29
C GLN A 439 13.19 -13.36 11.83
N GLU A 440 14.47 -13.61 12.16
CA GLU A 440 15.59 -12.77 11.71
C GLU A 440 15.62 -12.66 10.19
N ALA A 441 16.08 -11.50 9.70
CA ALA A 441 16.19 -11.22 8.28
C ALA A 441 16.90 -12.35 7.53
N GLN A 442 16.22 -12.97 6.58
CA GLN A 442 16.80 -13.97 5.69
C GLN A 442 16.91 -13.39 4.28
N VAL A 443 18.01 -13.67 3.59
CA VAL A 443 18.18 -13.28 2.18
C VAL A 443 17.23 -14.12 1.33
N THR A 444 16.27 -13.47 0.68
CA THR A 444 15.27 -14.10 -0.18
C THR A 444 15.70 -14.10 -1.64
N SER A 445 16.47 -13.10 -2.06
CA SER A 445 17.11 -13.06 -3.39
C SER A 445 18.48 -12.39 -3.34
N ASN A 446 19.36 -12.83 -4.24
CA ASN A 446 20.67 -12.23 -4.44
C ASN A 446 21.04 -12.39 -5.92
N GLU A 447 20.98 -11.29 -6.66
CA GLU A 447 21.30 -11.23 -8.08
C GLU A 447 22.53 -10.37 -8.28
N SER A 448 23.45 -10.82 -9.14
CA SER A 448 24.66 -10.08 -9.47
C SER A 448 24.92 -10.14 -10.96
N ASN A 449 25.20 -8.98 -11.55
CA ASN A 449 25.55 -8.83 -12.95
C ASN A 449 26.85 -8.04 -13.08
N THR A 450 27.64 -8.36 -14.09
CA THR A 450 28.91 -7.67 -14.36
C THR A 450 29.00 -7.37 -15.84
N LYS A 451 29.44 -6.15 -16.16
CA LYS A 451 29.65 -5.65 -17.52
C LYS A 451 31.05 -5.06 -17.64
N ASP A 452 31.80 -5.57 -18.62
CA ASP A 452 33.02 -4.90 -19.10
C ASP A 452 32.61 -3.86 -20.15
N MET A 453 33.07 -2.62 -20.00
CA MET A 453 32.79 -1.55 -20.97
C MET A 453 33.91 -1.47 -22.02
N ASP A 454 33.56 -1.16 -23.27
CA ASP A 454 34.53 -1.13 -24.37
C ASP A 454 35.59 -0.02 -24.14
N PRO A 455 36.89 -0.34 -24.14
CA PRO A 455 37.96 0.65 -24.03
C PRO A 455 37.96 1.73 -25.13
N LYS A 456 37.21 1.54 -26.22
CA LYS A 456 37.07 2.50 -27.33
C LYS A 456 35.99 3.56 -27.11
N GLU A 457 35.18 3.46 -26.06
CA GLU A 457 34.03 4.36 -25.82
C GLU A 457 34.33 5.59 -24.96
N THR A 458 35.58 5.79 -24.49
CA THR A 458 35.96 6.97 -23.71
C THR A 458 36.90 7.90 -24.47
N GLU A 459 36.44 9.14 -24.67
CA GLU A 459 37.24 10.21 -25.29
C GLU A 459 38.28 10.76 -24.32
N TYR A 460 39.31 11.42 -24.87
CA TYR A 460 40.38 12.06 -24.12
C TYR A 460 39.94 13.45 -23.67
N GLU A 461 39.77 13.62 -22.36
CA GLU A 461 39.37 14.90 -21.76
C GLU A 461 40.61 15.79 -21.49
N PRO A 462 40.61 17.06 -21.91
CA PRO A 462 41.72 17.99 -21.66
C PRO A 462 42.02 18.16 -20.16
N GLN A 463 43.30 18.28 -19.82
CA GLN A 463 43.77 18.55 -18.46
C GLN A 463 44.48 19.91 -18.43
N GLU A 464 44.02 20.83 -17.58
CA GLU A 464 44.69 22.14 -17.41
C GLU A 464 46.06 21.98 -16.72
N GLU A 465 46.12 21.08 -15.73
CA GLU A 465 47.33 20.80 -14.96
C GLU A 465 48.40 20.14 -15.85
N GLY A 466 49.56 20.78 -15.99
CA GLY A 466 50.69 20.30 -16.80
C GLY A 466 50.57 20.58 -18.30
N SER A 467 49.48 21.22 -18.76
CA SER A 467 49.39 21.83 -20.08
C SER A 467 50.01 23.23 -20.07
N GLY A 468 50.62 23.65 -21.18
CA GLY A 468 51.26 24.97 -21.27
C GLY A 468 52.20 25.11 -22.44
N ASN A 469 52.93 26.23 -22.48
CA ASN A 469 53.87 26.49 -23.56
C ASN A 469 55.14 27.20 -23.09
N SER A 470 56.14 27.23 -23.96
CA SER A 470 57.48 27.71 -23.63
C SER A 470 57.59 29.22 -23.43
N LYS A 471 56.54 30.00 -23.76
CA LYS A 471 56.48 31.43 -23.41
C LYS A 471 56.22 31.61 -21.92
N ASP A 472 55.43 30.70 -21.34
CA ASP A 472 55.06 30.72 -19.93
C ASP A 472 56.03 29.87 -19.08
N ASN A 473 56.61 28.81 -19.66
CA ASN A 473 57.63 27.97 -19.01
C ASN A 473 58.81 27.65 -19.94
N ALA A 474 59.87 28.45 -19.86
CA ALA A 474 61.06 28.31 -20.71
C ALA A 474 61.77 26.96 -20.59
N LEU A 475 61.56 26.18 -19.52
CA LEU A 475 62.15 24.84 -19.37
C LEU A 475 61.66 23.85 -20.43
N LEU A 476 60.46 24.08 -21.00
CA LEU A 476 59.91 23.23 -22.05
C LEU A 476 60.76 23.21 -23.33
N LEU A 477 61.56 24.25 -23.58
CA LEU A 477 62.50 24.29 -24.71
C LEU A 477 63.58 23.20 -24.63
N ASN A 478 63.77 22.59 -23.46
CA ASN A 478 64.74 21.53 -23.21
C ASN A 478 64.09 20.16 -22.99
N CYS A 479 62.81 19.97 -23.35
CA CYS A 479 62.16 18.67 -23.25
C CYS A 479 62.75 17.66 -24.25
N ASP A 480 62.47 16.37 -24.06
CA ASP A 480 63.07 15.32 -24.89
C ASP A 480 62.63 15.40 -26.37
N HIS A 481 61.36 15.76 -26.62
CA HIS A 481 60.88 16.07 -27.97
C HIS A 481 61.57 17.28 -28.60
N ALA A 482 61.93 18.30 -27.81
CA ALA A 482 62.68 19.46 -28.31
C ALA A 482 64.11 19.06 -28.71
N LYS A 483 64.79 18.27 -27.88
CA LYS A 483 66.11 17.70 -28.22
C LYS A 483 66.04 16.81 -29.46
N GLU A 484 64.98 16.01 -29.56
CA GLU A 484 64.75 15.15 -30.71
C GLU A 484 64.55 15.96 -32.00
N MET A 485 63.72 17.01 -31.98
CA MET A 485 63.55 17.89 -33.15
C MET A 485 64.83 18.59 -33.57
N ILE A 486 65.59 19.10 -32.59
CA ILE A 486 66.88 19.73 -32.84
C ILE A 486 67.79 18.74 -33.58
N LYS A 487 67.87 17.49 -33.13
CA LYS A 487 68.64 16.43 -33.78
C LYS A 487 68.13 16.12 -35.19
N ILE A 488 66.82 15.90 -35.37
CA ILE A 488 66.23 15.57 -36.68
C ILE A 488 66.50 16.66 -37.71
N THR A 489 66.33 17.92 -37.32
CA THR A 489 66.57 19.08 -38.17
C THR A 489 68.05 19.21 -38.53
N THR A 490 68.92 19.01 -37.55
CA THR A 490 70.38 19.04 -37.74
C THR A 490 70.82 17.94 -38.71
N ASP A 491 70.42 16.70 -38.47
CA ASP A 491 70.71 15.54 -39.32
C ASP A 491 70.18 15.75 -40.76
N TYR A 492 68.99 16.34 -40.91
CA TYR A 492 68.40 16.61 -42.23
C TYR A 492 69.22 17.65 -43.01
N ILE A 493 69.60 18.76 -42.38
CA ILE A 493 70.41 19.81 -43.02
C ILE A 493 71.81 19.24 -43.36
N GLU A 494 72.44 18.52 -42.44
CA GLU A 494 73.78 17.95 -42.67
C GLU A 494 73.80 16.90 -43.79
N LYS A 495 72.74 16.11 -43.93
CA LYS A 495 72.62 15.10 -44.98
C LYS A 495 72.34 15.69 -46.36
N HIS A 496 71.64 16.83 -46.44
CA HIS A 496 71.19 17.42 -47.71
C HIS A 496 71.92 18.70 -48.10
N LYS A 497 72.82 19.22 -47.25
CA LYS A 497 73.65 20.38 -47.61
C LYS A 497 74.48 20.07 -48.86
N PRO A 498 74.66 21.03 -49.77
CA PRO A 498 75.46 20.82 -50.96
C PRO A 498 76.92 20.48 -50.58
N THR A 499 77.42 19.31 -50.95
CA THR A 499 78.87 19.06 -50.90
C THR A 499 79.55 19.86 -52.01
N SER A 500 80.47 20.76 -51.63
CA SER A 500 81.40 21.45 -52.53
C SER A 500 82.01 20.47 -53.54
N SER A 501 81.54 20.50 -54.79
CA SER A 501 82.04 19.65 -55.87
C SER A 501 83.20 20.32 -56.59
N ARG A 502 84.36 19.69 -56.48
CA ARG A 502 85.61 19.96 -57.20
C ARG A 502 85.39 20.06 -58.71
N ALA A 503 85.90 21.14 -59.31
CA ALA A 503 85.94 21.36 -60.75
C ALA A 503 86.71 20.25 -61.50
N GLN A 504 86.14 19.74 -62.58
CA GLN A 504 86.86 19.09 -63.67
C GLN A 504 86.31 19.59 -65.02
N THR A 505 87.26 19.79 -65.93
CA THR A 505 87.28 20.61 -67.14
C THR A 505 86.45 20.08 -68.32
N MET A 506 86.07 21.04 -69.19
CA MET A 506 85.29 20.92 -70.44
C MET A 506 85.88 19.98 -71.51
N GLY A 507 85.00 19.52 -72.42
CA GLY A 507 85.38 18.96 -73.73
C GLY A 507 84.21 18.55 -74.64
N THR A 508 83.55 19.55 -75.25
CA THR A 508 82.95 19.63 -76.61
C THR A 508 82.13 18.48 -77.25
N ASP A 509 80.87 18.83 -77.55
CA ASP A 509 80.13 18.74 -78.83
C ASP A 509 80.04 17.44 -79.65
N SER A 510 78.81 16.93 -79.81
CA SER A 510 78.02 17.03 -81.07
C SER A 510 77.03 15.87 -81.28
N ASN A 511 75.77 16.25 -81.47
CA ASN A 511 74.78 15.71 -82.41
C ASN A 511 74.28 14.25 -82.37
N SER A 512 72.95 14.17 -82.26
CA SER A 512 72.03 13.49 -83.20
C SER A 512 71.46 12.12 -82.83
N ARG A 513 70.11 12.10 -82.87
CA ARG A 513 69.21 11.01 -83.23
C ARG A 513 68.86 9.91 -82.20
N VAL A 514 67.65 10.07 -81.66
CA VAL A 514 66.60 9.03 -81.46
C VAL A 514 66.39 8.30 -82.82
N PRO A 515 66.04 6.99 -82.95
CA PRO A 515 65.02 6.34 -82.12
C PRO A 515 65.08 4.81 -81.86
N SER A 516 64.30 4.42 -80.83
CA SER A 516 63.39 3.26 -80.73
C SER A 516 63.89 1.81 -80.61
N ALA A 517 63.26 1.16 -79.61
CA ALA A 517 62.68 -0.19 -79.60
C ALA A 517 63.44 -1.38 -78.98
N SER A 518 62.72 -2.01 -78.04
CA SER A 518 62.43 -3.45 -77.95
C SER A 518 63.19 -4.30 -76.92
N GLY A 519 62.41 -5.10 -76.18
CA GLY A 519 62.82 -6.38 -75.55
C GLY A 519 62.57 -6.42 -74.04
N ASN A 520 61.44 -6.95 -73.55
CA ASN A 520 61.27 -8.33 -73.02
C ASN A 520 62.38 -8.75 -72.02
N THR A 521 62.14 -9.29 -70.82
CA THR A 521 61.12 -10.25 -70.36
C THR A 521 61.29 -10.57 -68.85
N LYS A 522 60.21 -11.04 -68.22
CA LYS A 522 60.12 -12.06 -67.13
C LYS A 522 60.45 -11.71 -65.65
N LYS A 523 59.33 -11.66 -64.88
CA LYS A 523 59.00 -12.25 -63.53
C LYS A 523 59.85 -13.45 -63.06
N PRO A 524 59.88 -13.85 -61.76
CA PRO A 524 58.73 -14.06 -60.82
C PRO A 524 58.95 -13.53 -59.37
N ASN A 525 57.97 -13.19 -58.52
CA ASN A 525 56.77 -13.86 -57.92
C ASN A 525 57.07 -14.63 -56.60
N PHE A 526 56.15 -14.50 -55.62
CA PHE A 526 56.01 -15.14 -54.27
C PHE A 526 56.78 -14.48 -53.10
N SER A 527 56.31 -14.41 -51.84
CA SER A 527 55.04 -14.70 -51.17
C SER A 527 55.21 -14.47 -49.65
N SER A 528 54.13 -14.02 -48.98
CA SER A 528 53.68 -14.34 -47.60
C SER A 528 54.65 -14.31 -46.41
N GLY A 529 54.19 -13.71 -45.30
CA GLY A 529 54.58 -14.19 -43.96
C GLY A 529 54.37 -13.19 -42.82
N SER A 530 53.23 -13.29 -42.16
CA SER A 530 52.87 -12.68 -40.86
C SER A 530 53.75 -13.20 -39.71
N LYS A 531 54.06 -12.36 -38.71
CA LYS A 531 53.65 -12.51 -37.29
C LYS A 531 54.41 -11.56 -36.34
N SER A 532 53.66 -11.01 -35.39
CA SER A 532 54.15 -10.45 -34.14
C SER A 532 54.64 -11.56 -33.18
N THR A 533 55.47 -11.19 -32.20
CA THR A 533 55.19 -11.29 -30.73
C THR A 533 56.45 -11.02 -29.89
N ASN A 534 56.25 -10.20 -28.84
CA ASN A 534 56.76 -10.20 -27.45
C ASN A 534 58.21 -10.53 -27.07
N SER A 535 58.76 -9.74 -26.11
CA SER A 535 59.26 -10.18 -24.78
C SER A 535 60.21 -9.11 -24.16
N VAL A 536 59.86 -8.41 -23.07
CA VAL A 536 60.24 -8.61 -21.62
C VAL A 536 61.72 -8.30 -21.24
N PHE A 537 61.87 -7.71 -20.04
CA PHE A 537 63.04 -7.42 -19.14
C PHE A 537 63.35 -5.92 -19.02
N GLY A 538 63.40 -5.24 -17.87
CA GLY A 538 63.40 -5.62 -16.45
C GLY A 538 64.74 -5.25 -15.77
N GLY A 539 64.74 -4.27 -14.85
CA GLY A 539 65.76 -4.15 -13.79
C GLY A 539 66.55 -2.83 -13.66
N VAL A 540 66.20 -2.04 -12.64
CA VAL A 540 67.04 -1.38 -11.59
C VAL A 540 68.54 -1.17 -11.88
N LEU A 541 69.06 0.05 -11.63
CA LEU A 541 70.24 0.29 -10.76
C LEU A 541 70.44 1.76 -10.38
N SER A 542 70.82 1.92 -9.11
CA SER A 542 71.20 3.09 -8.34
C SER A 542 72.47 3.79 -8.84
N GLY A 543 72.61 5.06 -8.46
CA GLY A 543 73.65 5.96 -8.95
C GLY A 543 75.06 5.76 -8.42
N GLU A 544 76.00 6.43 -9.10
CA GLU A 544 77.17 7.09 -8.55
C GLU A 544 77.72 8.11 -9.57
N ASN A 545 78.26 9.20 -9.04
CA ASN A 545 78.73 10.42 -9.73
C ASN A 545 79.90 10.19 -10.73
N ILE A 546 80.05 11.09 -11.71
CA ILE A 546 81.19 12.04 -11.83
C ILE A 546 81.00 12.98 -13.04
N ASN A 547 81.05 14.27 -12.73
CA ASN A 547 81.36 15.49 -13.50
C ASN A 547 81.78 15.37 -14.97
N ASP A 548 81.22 16.23 -15.84
CA ASP A 548 81.97 17.42 -16.28
C ASP A 548 81.07 18.52 -16.89
N ASN A 549 81.40 19.75 -16.50
CA ASN A 549 80.82 21.04 -16.87
C ASN A 549 80.74 21.28 -18.39
N VAL A 550 79.66 21.92 -18.86
CA VAL A 550 79.77 23.23 -19.55
C VAL A 550 78.55 24.10 -19.25
N THR A 551 78.86 25.29 -18.77
CA THR A 551 78.06 26.41 -18.29
C THR A 551 77.22 27.09 -19.38
N LEU A 552 75.98 27.46 -19.02
CA LEU A 552 75.16 28.44 -19.73
C LEU A 552 75.56 29.87 -19.33
N THR A 553 75.62 30.82 -20.28
CA THR A 553 75.22 32.20 -20.00
C THR A 553 74.59 32.91 -21.22
N PRO A 554 73.65 33.86 -20.98
CA PRO A 554 72.75 34.46 -21.95
C PRO A 554 73.28 35.80 -22.49
N ASN A 555 72.72 36.36 -23.56
CA ASN A 555 73.01 37.76 -23.89
C ASN A 555 71.88 38.56 -24.58
N ASN A 556 71.80 39.83 -24.15
CA ASN A 556 70.85 40.88 -24.48
C ASN A 556 71.53 41.96 -25.37
N GLY A 557 70.77 42.56 -26.30
CA GLY A 557 70.82 43.94 -26.85
C GLY A 557 72.14 44.69 -27.21
N GLY A 558 72.17 45.28 -28.43
CA GLY A 558 72.43 46.71 -28.62
C GLY A 558 73.78 47.23 -29.20
N SER A 559 73.72 47.72 -30.46
CA SER A 559 74.32 48.94 -31.06
C SER A 559 75.85 49.23 -31.18
N SER A 560 76.24 49.49 -32.44
CA SER A 560 77.10 50.58 -33.01
C SER A 560 78.65 50.52 -33.14
N THR A 561 79.07 50.61 -34.42
CA THR A 561 80.18 51.34 -35.10
C THR A 561 81.67 50.92 -35.11
N SER A 562 82.10 50.62 -36.35
CA SER A 562 83.29 51.09 -37.12
C SER A 562 84.66 50.40 -36.97
N GLY A 563 85.23 50.03 -38.14
CA GLY A 563 86.68 50.07 -38.39
C GLY A 563 87.31 48.87 -39.14
N GLY A 564 87.41 48.96 -40.48
CA GLY A 564 88.64 48.64 -41.24
C GLY A 564 89.14 47.19 -41.39
N THR A 565 88.69 46.55 -42.48
CA THR A 565 89.34 45.60 -43.42
C THR A 565 90.62 44.82 -43.06
N SER A 566 90.53 43.48 -43.08
CA SER A 566 91.56 42.60 -43.70
C SER A 566 90.98 41.23 -44.07
N SER A 567 91.49 40.69 -45.17
CA SER A 567 91.15 39.42 -45.82
C SER A 567 91.16 38.21 -44.89
N THR A 568 90.23 37.25 -45.08
CA THR A 568 90.47 35.83 -45.42
C THR A 568 89.21 34.98 -45.18
N THR A 569 88.96 34.03 -46.08
CA THR A 569 88.14 32.80 -45.93
C THR A 569 86.66 32.95 -45.54
N GLU A 570 85.76 32.51 -46.43
CA GLU A 570 84.40 32.12 -46.05
C GLU A 570 84.49 30.96 -45.03
N THR A 571 84.49 31.29 -43.74
CA THR A 571 84.20 30.34 -42.67
C THR A 571 82.72 29.99 -42.76
N GLU A 572 82.40 28.72 -43.09
CA GLU A 572 81.07 28.16 -42.86
C GLU A 572 80.66 28.46 -41.40
N GLN A 573 79.57 29.23 -41.21
CA GLN A 573 78.95 29.38 -39.90
C GLN A 573 78.59 27.96 -39.40
N PRO A 574 78.99 27.54 -38.18
CA PRO A 574 78.62 26.23 -37.68
C PRO A 574 77.10 26.14 -37.52
N LEU A 575 76.51 25.06 -38.04
CA LEU A 575 75.09 24.79 -37.91
C LEU A 575 74.72 24.70 -36.42
N GLN A 576 73.78 25.54 -35.98
CA GLN A 576 73.21 25.53 -34.65
C GLN A 576 71.70 25.50 -34.80
N VAL A 577 71.03 24.50 -34.21
CA VAL A 577 69.58 24.41 -34.22
C VAL A 577 69.08 24.56 -32.79
N THR A 578 68.20 25.53 -32.57
CA THR A 578 67.63 25.80 -31.24
C THR A 578 66.13 25.63 -31.25
N ALA A 579 65.57 25.08 -30.17
CA ALA A 579 64.12 25.10 -29.96
C ALA A 579 63.68 26.54 -29.68
N THR A 580 62.67 27.00 -30.41
CA THR A 580 62.15 28.37 -30.33
C THR A 580 60.73 28.43 -29.78
N TYR A 581 59.98 27.33 -29.89
CA TYR A 581 58.69 27.20 -29.23
C TYR A 581 58.38 25.74 -28.89
N VAL A 582 57.78 25.51 -27.72
CA VAL A 582 57.22 24.21 -27.34
C VAL A 582 55.84 24.43 -26.73
N SER A 583 54.85 23.64 -27.12
CA SER A 583 53.55 23.57 -26.45
C SER A 583 53.19 22.15 -26.10
N VAL A 584 52.63 21.96 -24.91
CA VAL A 584 52.23 20.68 -24.34
C VAL A 584 50.75 20.77 -23.98
N GLU A 585 49.95 19.84 -24.49
CA GLU A 585 48.54 19.67 -24.14
C GLU A 585 48.38 18.27 -23.52
N ARG A 586 47.91 18.20 -22.28
CA ARG A 586 47.66 16.93 -21.58
C ARG A 586 46.19 16.58 -21.67
N PHE A 587 45.91 15.30 -21.83
CA PHE A 587 44.57 14.74 -21.83
C PHE A 587 44.54 13.49 -20.95
N GLN A 588 43.37 13.13 -20.41
CA GLN A 588 43.16 11.93 -19.63
C GLN A 588 41.89 11.21 -20.06
N ARG A 589 41.90 9.87 -20.01
CA ARG A 589 40.69 9.05 -20.16
C ARG A 589 40.67 7.90 -19.17
N LYS A 590 39.48 7.36 -18.91
CA LYS A 590 39.27 6.12 -18.13
C LYS A 590 39.35 4.91 -19.07
N ILE A 591 40.15 3.90 -18.72
CA ILE A 591 40.30 2.63 -19.45
C ILE A 591 40.02 1.43 -18.52
N GLU A 592 39.90 0.23 -19.09
CA GLU A 592 39.64 -1.01 -18.35
C GLU A 592 38.41 -0.91 -17.43
N ARG A 593 37.38 -0.19 -17.90
CA ARG A 593 36.18 0.10 -17.13
C ARG A 593 35.36 -1.16 -16.93
N LYS A 594 35.04 -1.47 -15.67
CA LYS A 594 34.09 -2.52 -15.29
C LYS A 594 33.06 -1.97 -14.34
N GLU A 595 31.85 -2.48 -14.49
CA GLU A 595 30.70 -2.17 -13.66
C GLU A 595 30.09 -3.50 -13.19
N SER A 596 29.85 -3.62 -11.89
CA SER A 596 29.09 -4.74 -11.34
C SER A 596 27.99 -4.24 -10.43
N THR A 597 26.77 -4.70 -10.68
CA THR A 597 25.58 -4.41 -9.88
C THR A 597 25.21 -5.66 -9.09
N THR A 598 24.99 -5.51 -7.80
CA THR A 598 24.47 -6.57 -6.93
C THR A 598 23.21 -6.08 -6.26
N ASN A 599 22.12 -6.83 -6.39
CA ASN A 599 20.86 -6.59 -5.68
C ASN A 599 20.66 -7.71 -4.67
N THR A 600 20.47 -7.36 -3.40
CA THR A 600 20.12 -8.31 -2.34
C THR A 600 18.82 -7.90 -1.69
N VAL A 601 17.87 -8.82 -1.60
CA VAL A 601 16.63 -8.63 -0.82
C VAL A 601 16.69 -9.53 0.39
N SER A 602 16.36 -8.96 1.55
CA SER A 602 16.18 -9.70 2.78
C SER A 602 14.90 -9.32 3.47
N GLU A 603 14.24 -10.32 4.05
CA GLU A 603 12.95 -10.15 4.70
C GLU A 603 13.03 -10.58 6.16
N GLN A 604 12.59 -9.69 7.03
CA GLN A 604 12.30 -9.96 8.43
C GLN A 604 10.79 -10.01 8.62
N LYS A 605 10.31 -11.02 9.35
CA LYS A 605 8.87 -11.19 9.58
C LYS A 605 8.53 -11.75 10.95
N TYR A 606 7.29 -11.53 11.37
CA TYR A 606 6.68 -12.23 12.50
C TYR A 606 5.78 -13.35 11.98
N VAL A 607 5.77 -14.50 12.67
CA VAL A 607 4.94 -15.66 12.27
C VAL A 607 4.11 -16.13 13.43
N SER A 608 2.82 -16.36 13.18
CA SER A 608 1.87 -16.82 14.19
C SER A 608 2.21 -18.22 14.70
N LYS A 609 1.98 -18.45 15.99
CA LYS A 609 1.92 -19.78 16.58
C LYS A 609 0.47 -20.31 16.55
N THR A 610 0.22 -21.46 17.15
CA THR A 610 -1.16 -21.92 17.36
C THR A 610 -1.85 -21.02 18.42
N PRO A 611 -3.06 -20.50 18.16
CA PRO A 611 -3.81 -19.77 19.18
C PRO A 611 -4.20 -20.69 20.32
N VAL A 612 -4.37 -20.10 21.51
CA VAL A 612 -4.94 -20.76 22.68
C VAL A 612 -6.21 -20.01 23.03
N SER A 613 -7.32 -20.74 23.13
CA SER A 613 -8.63 -20.19 23.42
C SER A 613 -9.29 -21.01 24.51
N ASN A 614 -9.40 -20.44 25.71
CA ASN A 614 -9.95 -21.11 26.89
C ASN A 614 -11.32 -20.52 27.25
N PRO A 615 -12.40 -21.29 27.13
CA PRO A 615 -13.73 -20.88 27.60
C PRO A 615 -13.73 -20.57 29.10
N LYS A 616 -14.39 -19.48 29.51
CA LYS A 616 -14.57 -19.13 30.94
C LYS A 616 -15.90 -19.67 31.48
N ASP A 617 -16.05 -20.99 31.44
CA ASP A 617 -17.30 -21.67 31.78
C ASP A 617 -17.20 -22.66 32.95
N ASP A 618 -16.01 -22.77 33.56
CA ASP A 618 -15.76 -23.68 34.66
C ASP A 618 -16.36 -23.12 35.96
N LYS A 619 -17.29 -23.90 36.51
CA LYS A 619 -18.01 -23.60 37.75
C LYS A 619 -17.11 -23.57 38.99
N ASP A 620 -15.93 -24.18 38.92
CA ASP A 620 -14.95 -24.33 40.00
C ASP A 620 -13.63 -23.58 39.70
N ALA A 621 -13.61 -22.71 38.66
CA ALA A 621 -12.46 -21.88 38.29
C ALA A 621 -11.91 -21.04 39.46
N ASP A 622 -10.62 -20.72 39.46
CA ASP A 622 -10.01 -19.86 40.48
C ASP A 622 -10.57 -18.44 40.46
N LYS A 623 -10.68 -17.86 39.25
CA LYS A 623 -11.27 -16.53 39.00
C LYS A 623 -12.78 -16.62 38.81
N ASP A 624 -13.47 -15.51 39.07
CA ASP A 624 -14.90 -15.41 38.78
C ASP A 624 -15.15 -15.45 37.26
N ASN A 625 -16.22 -16.13 36.86
CA ASN A 625 -16.79 -16.15 35.52
C ASN A 625 -18.32 -16.22 35.62
N PHE A 626 -19.03 -16.18 34.50
CA PHE A 626 -20.49 -16.20 34.47
C PHE A 626 -21.09 -17.36 35.30
N VAL A 627 -20.60 -18.59 35.09
CA VAL A 627 -21.12 -19.81 35.71
C VAL A 627 -20.89 -19.79 37.22
N LYS A 628 -19.67 -19.45 37.66
CA LYS A 628 -19.31 -19.36 39.06
C LYS A 628 -20.08 -18.24 39.77
N ILE A 629 -20.25 -17.08 39.13
CA ILE A 629 -21.03 -15.96 39.68
C ILE A 629 -22.48 -16.41 39.89
N LEU A 630 -23.17 -16.96 38.88
CA LEU A 630 -24.57 -17.35 39.01
C LEU A 630 -24.80 -18.45 40.08
N ARG A 631 -23.78 -19.26 40.37
CA ARG A 631 -23.83 -20.29 41.43
C ARG A 631 -23.61 -19.75 42.85
N LYS A 632 -23.14 -18.51 43.03
CA LYS A 632 -22.93 -17.95 44.38
C LYS A 632 -24.25 -17.96 45.15
N GLY A 633 -24.23 -18.34 46.42
CA GLY A 633 -25.44 -18.52 47.23
C GLY A 633 -26.35 -17.27 47.31
N LYS A 634 -25.76 -16.07 47.19
CA LYS A 634 -26.48 -14.79 47.14
C LYS A 634 -27.32 -14.57 45.86
N HIS A 635 -27.06 -15.33 44.79
CA HIS A 635 -27.78 -15.25 43.51
C HIS A 635 -28.67 -16.47 43.26
N ARG A 636 -29.04 -17.20 44.32
CA ARG A 636 -29.87 -18.41 44.20
C ARG A 636 -31.20 -18.13 43.52
N GLU A 637 -31.86 -17.03 43.87
CA GLU A 637 -33.14 -16.64 43.24
C GLU A 637 -32.95 -16.34 41.75
N ALA A 638 -31.91 -15.59 41.39
CA ALA A 638 -31.58 -15.30 39.99
C ALA A 638 -31.36 -16.60 39.19
N LYS A 639 -30.59 -17.52 39.76
CA LYS A 639 -30.35 -18.83 39.16
C LYS A 639 -31.66 -19.58 38.96
N ASP A 640 -32.50 -19.65 39.99
CA ASP A 640 -33.77 -20.39 39.92
C ASP A 640 -34.72 -19.77 38.87
N TYR A 641 -34.86 -18.44 38.80
CA TYR A 641 -35.67 -17.77 37.76
C TYR A 641 -35.10 -17.93 36.35
N LEU A 642 -33.80 -17.72 36.17
CA LEU A 642 -33.15 -17.78 34.86
C LEU A 642 -33.12 -19.20 34.28
N THR A 643 -33.13 -20.24 35.13
CA THR A 643 -32.88 -21.63 34.71
C THR A 643 -34.10 -22.57 34.86
N ASP A 644 -35.26 -22.04 35.28
CA ASP A 644 -36.49 -22.82 35.44
C ASP A 644 -37.66 -22.32 34.56
N ASP A 645 -38.89 -22.17 35.09
CA ASP A 645 -40.09 -21.92 34.27
C ASP A 645 -40.06 -20.60 33.47
N ALA A 646 -39.29 -19.60 33.91
CA ALA A 646 -39.17 -18.32 33.21
C ALA A 646 -38.11 -18.33 32.07
N THR A 647 -37.33 -19.40 31.91
CA THR A 647 -36.26 -19.48 30.90
C THR A 647 -36.78 -19.33 29.46
N SER A 648 -37.98 -19.82 29.15
CA SER A 648 -38.56 -19.65 27.80
C SER A 648 -38.82 -18.18 27.46
N TRP A 649 -39.15 -17.36 28.46
CA TRP A 649 -39.38 -15.92 28.29
C TRP A 649 -38.08 -15.15 28.10
N LEU A 650 -36.99 -15.57 28.75
CA LEU A 650 -35.67 -14.99 28.53
C LEU A 650 -35.29 -15.03 27.05
N TRP A 651 -35.47 -16.17 26.37
CA TRP A 651 -35.17 -16.29 24.94
C TRP A 651 -36.02 -15.35 24.07
N LYS A 652 -37.30 -15.16 24.42
CA LYS A 652 -38.19 -14.22 23.72
C LYS A 652 -37.71 -12.78 23.90
N ILE A 653 -37.35 -12.38 25.13
CA ILE A 653 -36.85 -11.03 25.44
C ILE A 653 -35.49 -10.79 24.76
N MET A 654 -34.58 -11.76 24.80
CA MET A 654 -33.28 -11.63 24.13
C MET A 654 -33.43 -11.40 22.62
N ARG A 655 -34.27 -12.18 21.92
CA ARG A 655 -34.55 -11.94 20.50
C ARG A 655 -35.23 -10.61 20.24
N GLY A 656 -36.22 -10.26 21.06
CA GLY A 656 -36.91 -8.97 20.96
C GLY A 656 -35.95 -7.79 21.10
N ASN A 657 -34.93 -7.94 21.96
CA ASN A 657 -33.87 -6.95 22.15
C ASN A 657 -32.83 -6.93 21.00
N GLY A 658 -32.97 -7.76 19.97
CA GLY A 658 -32.04 -7.82 18.84
C GLY A 658 -30.76 -8.63 19.11
N LEU A 659 -30.74 -9.48 20.15
CA LEU A 659 -29.63 -10.43 20.34
C LEU A 659 -29.80 -11.61 19.37
N GLY A 660 -28.74 -11.91 18.62
CA GLY A 660 -28.71 -13.01 17.66
C GLY A 660 -28.81 -14.39 18.31
N ASP A 661 -29.12 -15.40 17.50
CA ASP A 661 -29.30 -16.78 17.99
C ASP A 661 -28.00 -17.36 18.60
N ASP A 662 -26.81 -16.99 18.09
CA ASP A 662 -25.52 -17.40 18.66
C ASP A 662 -25.36 -16.98 20.14
N PHE A 663 -25.80 -15.75 20.45
CA PHE A 663 -25.75 -15.23 21.81
C PHE A 663 -26.73 -15.97 22.73
N ILE A 664 -27.89 -16.33 22.21
CA ILE A 664 -28.90 -17.14 22.93
C ILE A 664 -28.37 -18.55 23.18
N ASP A 665 -27.73 -19.16 22.20
CA ASP A 665 -27.17 -20.51 22.31
C ASP A 665 -25.98 -20.56 23.28
N LEU A 666 -25.15 -19.52 23.30
CA LEU A 666 -24.14 -19.30 24.34
C LEU A 666 -24.78 -19.26 25.74
N THR A 667 -25.86 -18.49 25.92
CA THR A 667 -26.54 -18.42 27.23
C THR A 667 -27.15 -19.75 27.65
N LYS A 668 -27.78 -20.50 26.73
CA LYS A 668 -28.29 -21.86 27.00
C LYS A 668 -27.16 -22.79 27.44
N TYR A 669 -26.02 -22.74 26.76
CA TYR A 669 -24.83 -23.49 27.12
C TYR A 669 -24.32 -23.13 28.52
N LEU A 670 -24.20 -21.84 28.84
CA LEU A 670 -23.79 -21.39 30.17
C LEU A 670 -24.77 -21.88 31.27
N PHE A 671 -26.08 -21.90 30.99
CA PHE A 671 -27.07 -22.44 31.92
C PHE A 671 -26.96 -23.96 32.10
N TYR A 672 -26.64 -24.69 31.04
CA TYR A 672 -26.27 -26.10 31.14
C TYR A 672 -25.04 -26.28 32.04
N LYS A 673 -23.99 -25.46 31.91
CA LYS A 673 -22.81 -25.50 32.79
C LYS A 673 -23.13 -25.18 34.25
N VAL A 674 -24.13 -24.32 34.50
CA VAL A 674 -24.60 -23.98 35.86
C VAL A 674 -25.41 -25.11 36.50
N THR A 675 -26.26 -25.79 35.74
CA THR A 675 -27.33 -26.66 36.28
C THR A 675 -27.19 -28.15 35.94
N GLY A 676 -26.53 -28.49 34.84
CA GLY A 676 -26.55 -29.82 34.21
C GLY A 676 -27.84 -30.12 33.43
N LYS A 677 -28.81 -29.20 33.35
CA LYS A 677 -30.06 -29.35 32.60
C LYS A 677 -29.86 -28.90 31.14
N ASN A 678 -30.39 -29.67 30.19
CA ASN A 678 -30.29 -29.34 28.76
C ASN A 678 -31.37 -28.30 28.38
N TYR A 679 -30.94 -27.16 27.84
CA TYR A 679 -31.80 -26.05 27.37
C TYR A 679 -31.89 -25.96 25.83
N GLY A 680 -31.46 -27.01 25.13
CA GLY A 680 -31.32 -27.09 23.68
C GLY A 680 -29.86 -27.09 23.20
N VAL A 681 -28.92 -26.69 24.06
CA VAL A 681 -27.48 -26.58 23.77
C VAL A 681 -26.70 -27.12 24.95
N THR A 682 -25.89 -28.15 24.74
CA THR A 682 -25.02 -28.77 25.77
C THR A 682 -23.53 -28.61 25.46
N GLU A 683 -23.21 -28.18 24.24
CA GLU A 683 -21.87 -27.90 23.74
C GLU A 683 -21.95 -26.61 22.93
N PHE A 684 -20.90 -25.80 22.97
CA PHE A 684 -20.83 -24.53 22.26
C PHE A 684 -19.46 -24.38 21.60
N GLU A 685 -19.44 -23.92 20.36
CA GLU A 685 -18.21 -23.78 19.58
C GLU A 685 -17.52 -22.45 19.91
N PHE A 686 -16.47 -22.50 20.73
CA PHE A 686 -15.76 -21.29 21.16
C PHE A 686 -14.76 -20.75 20.13
N SER A 687 -14.48 -21.49 19.04
CA SER A 687 -13.63 -20.98 17.96
C SER A 687 -14.22 -19.75 17.25
N ILE A 688 -15.52 -19.45 17.44
CA ILE A 688 -16.09 -18.16 17.01
C ILE A 688 -15.33 -16.97 17.63
N PHE A 689 -14.71 -17.15 18.80
CA PHE A 689 -13.90 -16.15 19.48
C PHE A 689 -12.42 -16.18 19.07
N ASP A 690 -11.99 -17.09 18.20
CA ASP A 690 -10.60 -17.15 17.75
C ASP A 690 -10.35 -16.11 16.65
N SER A 691 -9.21 -15.43 16.66
CA SER A 691 -8.87 -14.50 15.56
C SER A 691 -8.05 -15.22 14.50
N ASN A 692 -8.42 -15.05 13.22
CA ASN A 692 -7.66 -15.59 12.10
C ASN A 692 -6.35 -14.80 11.91
N GLY A 693 -5.28 -15.19 12.61
CA GLY A 693 -3.91 -14.72 12.35
C GLY A 693 -3.73 -13.20 12.24
N PHE A 694 -2.79 -12.78 11.38
CA PHE A 694 -2.71 -11.39 10.94
C PHE A 694 -3.99 -11.05 10.18
N VAL A 695 -4.64 -9.99 10.62
CA VAL A 695 -5.87 -9.57 9.98
C VAL A 695 -5.47 -8.62 8.86
N ASP A 696 -5.56 -9.11 7.64
CA ASP A 696 -5.26 -8.34 6.43
C ASP A 696 -6.37 -7.30 6.26
N PHE A 697 -6.11 -6.10 6.78
CA PHE A 697 -7.08 -5.00 6.81
C PHE A 697 -6.81 -3.93 5.76
N ASP A 698 -5.87 -4.18 4.85
CA ASP A 698 -5.79 -3.47 3.57
C ASP A 698 -6.99 -3.76 2.65
N SER A 699 -8.07 -4.30 3.23
CA SER A 699 -9.41 -4.39 2.68
C SER A 699 -10.10 -3.02 2.46
N SER A 700 -9.39 -2.01 1.96
CA SER A 700 -9.86 -1.45 0.69
C SER A 700 -9.46 -2.46 -0.39
N GLY A 701 -10.14 -3.61 -0.37
CA GLY A 701 -9.93 -4.65 -1.36
C GLY A 701 -10.01 -4.00 -2.73
N SER A 702 -9.22 -4.50 -3.67
CA SER A 702 -9.44 -4.09 -5.06
C SER A 702 -10.93 -4.20 -5.40
N ALA A 703 -11.44 -3.41 -6.35
CA ALA A 703 -12.85 -3.50 -6.74
C ALA A 703 -13.30 -4.96 -7.03
N SER A 704 -12.36 -5.84 -7.43
CA SER A 704 -12.54 -7.29 -7.53
C SER A 704 -12.66 -8.03 -6.19
N ASP A 705 -11.89 -7.69 -5.16
CA ASP A 705 -11.94 -8.38 -3.85
C ASP A 705 -13.25 -8.08 -3.12
N LEU A 706 -13.72 -6.82 -3.18
CA LEU A 706 -15.03 -6.43 -2.62
C LEU A 706 -16.19 -7.10 -3.38
N LEU A 707 -16.06 -7.27 -4.70
CA LEU A 707 -17.05 -7.98 -5.51
C LEU A 707 -17.10 -9.47 -5.15
N ILE A 708 -15.94 -10.12 -5.00
CA ILE A 708 -15.86 -11.53 -4.61
C ILE A 708 -16.45 -11.73 -3.21
N GLU A 709 -16.07 -10.91 -2.23
CA GLU A 709 -16.65 -10.96 -0.87
C GLU A 709 -18.17 -10.74 -0.89
N TYR A 710 -18.64 -9.81 -1.72
CA TYR A 710 -20.07 -9.58 -1.93
C TYR A 710 -20.77 -10.79 -2.56
N ILE A 711 -20.18 -11.43 -3.56
CA ILE A 711 -20.71 -12.67 -4.16
C ILE A 711 -20.76 -13.79 -3.13
N HIS A 712 -19.69 -14.01 -2.35
CA HIS A 712 -19.61 -15.02 -1.29
C HIS A 712 -20.72 -14.85 -0.25
N SER A 713 -21.06 -13.60 0.10
CA SER A 713 -22.19 -13.31 1.02
C SER A 713 -23.54 -13.83 0.52
N TRP A 714 -23.69 -14.06 -0.80
CA TRP A 714 -24.89 -14.60 -1.43
C TRP A 714 -24.84 -16.10 -1.69
N GLU A 715 -23.68 -16.63 -2.07
CA GLU A 715 -23.52 -18.06 -2.41
C GLU A 715 -23.36 -18.94 -1.15
N GLY A 716 -23.05 -18.32 0.00
CA GLY A 716 -23.02 -18.97 1.31
C GLY A 716 -21.74 -18.61 2.06
N ALA A 717 -21.88 -18.12 3.30
CA ALA A 717 -20.74 -17.64 4.08
C ALA A 717 -19.67 -18.71 4.35
N ASN A 718 -20.05 -19.99 4.37
CA ASN A 718 -19.17 -21.13 4.63
C ASN A 718 -19.53 -22.32 3.73
N PRO A 719 -18.93 -22.45 2.54
CA PRO A 719 -19.12 -23.63 1.71
C PRO A 719 -18.59 -24.89 2.41
N PRO A 720 -19.17 -26.08 2.18
CA PRO A 720 -18.73 -27.30 2.83
C PRO A 720 -17.26 -27.63 2.54
N THR A 721 -16.51 -27.98 3.58
CA THR A 721 -15.06 -28.27 3.48
C THR A 721 -14.70 -29.65 4.02
N SER A 722 -13.49 -30.11 3.66
CA SER A 722 -12.82 -31.24 4.31
C SER A 722 -12.58 -30.97 5.80
N ALA A 723 -12.35 -32.02 6.59
CA ALA A 723 -12.20 -31.89 8.05
C ALA A 723 -10.99 -31.05 8.49
N ASP A 724 -9.96 -30.95 7.64
CA ASP A 724 -8.77 -30.12 7.83
C ASP A 724 -8.90 -28.71 7.23
N GLY A 725 -10.04 -28.41 6.58
CA GLY A 725 -10.33 -27.12 5.98
C GLY A 725 -9.52 -26.80 4.72
N THR A 726 -8.76 -27.74 4.13
CA THR A 726 -7.90 -27.48 2.97
C THR A 726 -8.60 -27.64 1.62
N LYS A 727 -9.78 -28.29 1.58
CA LYS A 727 -10.54 -28.59 0.35
C LYS A 727 -12.00 -28.21 0.46
N TYR A 728 -12.62 -27.84 -0.66
CA TYR A 728 -14.07 -27.73 -0.79
C TYR A 728 -14.69 -29.07 -1.18
N LYS A 729 -15.93 -29.30 -0.73
CA LYS A 729 -16.75 -30.44 -1.15
C LYS A 729 -17.75 -30.01 -2.20
N ILE A 730 -17.92 -30.85 -3.21
CA ILE A 730 -18.95 -30.66 -4.24
C ILE A 730 -20.33 -30.89 -3.62
N GLU A 731 -21.26 -29.97 -3.86
CA GLU A 731 -22.65 -30.05 -3.42
C GLU A 731 -23.65 -29.88 -4.58
N ASP A 732 -24.95 -30.00 -4.28
CA ASP A 732 -26.04 -29.73 -5.22
C ASP A 732 -26.61 -28.34 -4.90
N ASP A 733 -26.78 -27.49 -5.92
CA ASP A 733 -27.32 -26.13 -5.79
C ASP A 733 -28.80 -26.07 -5.34
N GLY A 734 -29.43 -27.22 -5.11
CA GLY A 734 -30.84 -27.39 -4.77
C GLY A 734 -31.74 -27.49 -6.01
N TYR A 735 -31.17 -27.40 -7.21
CA TYR A 735 -31.87 -27.48 -8.50
C TYR A 735 -31.26 -28.56 -9.43
N GLY A 736 -30.31 -29.35 -8.94
CA GLY A 736 -29.72 -30.48 -9.65
C GLY A 736 -28.42 -30.16 -10.39
N ASN A 737 -27.80 -29.00 -10.15
CA ASN A 737 -26.46 -28.68 -10.68
C ASN A 737 -25.41 -28.92 -9.59
N LEU A 738 -24.26 -29.48 -9.98
CA LEU A 738 -23.14 -29.68 -9.07
C LEU A 738 -22.31 -28.40 -8.96
N VAL A 739 -22.21 -27.89 -7.74
CA VAL A 739 -21.44 -26.67 -7.41
C VAL A 739 -20.33 -26.98 -6.41
N VAL A 740 -19.30 -26.16 -6.38
CA VAL A 740 -18.19 -26.27 -5.42
C VAL A 740 -17.72 -24.89 -4.97
N GLY A 741 -17.26 -24.79 -3.72
CA GLY A 741 -16.85 -23.51 -3.13
C GLY A 741 -18.03 -22.55 -3.07
N TYR A 742 -17.80 -21.29 -3.44
CA TYR A 742 -18.82 -20.24 -3.43
C TYR A 742 -19.66 -20.26 -4.72
N GLY A 743 -20.31 -21.39 -5.00
CA GLY A 743 -21.30 -21.51 -6.07
C GLY A 743 -20.74 -21.68 -7.49
N VAL A 744 -19.48 -22.09 -7.67
CA VAL A 744 -18.92 -22.41 -8.99
C VAL A 744 -19.63 -23.62 -9.57
N ASP A 745 -20.42 -23.43 -10.63
CA ASP A 745 -21.10 -24.51 -11.34
C ASP A 745 -20.10 -25.28 -12.20
N ILE A 746 -19.82 -26.53 -11.82
CA ILE A 746 -18.76 -27.34 -12.44
C ILE A 746 -18.98 -27.51 -13.95
N TYR A 747 -20.22 -27.56 -14.42
CA TYR A 747 -20.55 -27.80 -15.83
C TYR A 747 -20.86 -26.53 -16.61
N ASN A 748 -21.27 -25.46 -15.94
CA ASN A 748 -21.71 -24.21 -16.58
C ASN A 748 -20.79 -23.01 -16.35
N CYS A 749 -19.74 -23.12 -15.51
CA CYS A 749 -18.72 -22.07 -15.32
C CYS A 749 -17.85 -21.81 -16.55
N GLY A 750 -17.88 -22.68 -17.56
CA GLY A 750 -17.01 -22.59 -18.75
C GLY A 750 -15.66 -23.32 -18.61
N HIS A 751 -15.31 -23.78 -17.39
CA HIS A 751 -14.00 -24.35 -17.08
C HIS A 751 -14.00 -25.84 -16.70
N THR A 752 -15.07 -26.58 -16.99
CA THR A 752 -15.21 -28.02 -16.65
C THR A 752 -14.02 -28.87 -17.06
N GLU A 753 -13.38 -28.53 -18.19
CA GLU A 753 -12.25 -29.31 -18.69
C GLU A 753 -10.99 -29.14 -17.85
N LEU A 754 -10.80 -28.00 -17.17
CA LEU A 754 -9.69 -27.79 -16.24
C LEU A 754 -9.80 -28.73 -15.03
N PHE A 755 -11.02 -28.91 -14.50
CA PHE A 755 -11.26 -29.86 -13.42
C PHE A 755 -10.90 -31.30 -13.82
N LYS A 756 -11.26 -31.70 -15.05
CA LYS A 756 -10.93 -33.04 -15.57
C LYS A 756 -9.44 -33.22 -15.82
N GLN A 757 -8.77 -32.21 -16.37
CA GLN A 757 -7.32 -32.22 -16.63
C GLN A 757 -6.52 -32.30 -15.33
N ALA A 758 -6.98 -31.62 -14.28
CA ALA A 758 -6.41 -31.72 -12.93
C ALA A 758 -6.69 -33.07 -12.24
N GLY A 759 -7.50 -33.95 -12.85
CA GLY A 759 -7.75 -35.30 -12.38
C GLY A 759 -8.80 -35.40 -11.26
N TYR A 760 -9.61 -34.36 -11.03
CA TYR A 760 -10.63 -34.36 -9.99
C TYR A 760 -11.84 -35.23 -10.36
N THR A 761 -12.45 -35.84 -9.33
CA THR A 761 -13.72 -36.56 -9.47
C THR A 761 -14.89 -35.59 -9.33
N LEU A 762 -15.75 -35.51 -10.34
CA LEU A 762 -16.87 -34.55 -10.40
C LEU A 762 -18.20 -35.20 -9.96
N ALA A 763 -18.28 -35.54 -8.67
CA ALA A 763 -19.44 -36.17 -8.06
C ALA A 763 -19.78 -35.55 -6.71
N LEU A 764 -21.05 -35.61 -6.31
CA LEU A 764 -21.53 -35.09 -5.02
C LEU A 764 -20.68 -35.62 -3.85
N GLY A 765 -20.17 -34.70 -3.03
CA GLY A 765 -19.33 -34.98 -1.86
C GLY A 765 -17.84 -35.20 -2.14
N ALA A 766 -17.40 -35.17 -3.41
CA ALA A 766 -15.97 -35.23 -3.73
C ALA A 766 -15.26 -33.94 -3.30
N GLU A 767 -13.97 -34.05 -2.99
CA GLU A 767 -13.16 -32.95 -2.46
C GLU A 767 -12.20 -32.39 -3.53
N ILE A 768 -12.13 -31.06 -3.64
CA ILE A 768 -11.27 -30.31 -4.57
C ILE A 768 -10.50 -29.25 -3.78
N ASP A 769 -9.21 -29.09 -4.09
CA ASP A 769 -8.34 -28.13 -3.39
C ASP A 769 -8.86 -26.70 -3.50
N LYS A 770 -8.85 -25.95 -2.38
CA LYS A 770 -9.41 -24.59 -2.31
C LYS A 770 -8.79 -23.65 -3.32
N ASP A 771 -7.46 -23.56 -3.34
CA ASP A 771 -6.72 -22.68 -4.25
C ASP A 771 -7.08 -22.93 -5.72
N PHE A 772 -7.36 -24.19 -6.09
CA PHE A 772 -7.80 -24.52 -7.45
C PHE A 772 -9.21 -23.99 -7.71
N VAL A 773 -10.17 -24.23 -6.82
CA VAL A 773 -11.55 -23.75 -6.98
C VAL A 773 -11.61 -22.22 -6.97
N ASP A 774 -10.88 -21.56 -6.07
CA ASP A 774 -10.83 -20.10 -5.96
C ASP A 774 -10.21 -19.48 -7.23
N SER A 775 -9.23 -20.16 -7.86
CA SER A 775 -8.70 -19.72 -9.16
C SER A 775 -9.74 -19.82 -10.28
N ILE A 776 -10.59 -20.85 -10.27
CA ILE A 776 -11.68 -21.02 -11.24
C ILE A 776 -12.77 -19.96 -11.02
N GLU A 777 -13.12 -19.68 -9.77
CA GLU A 777 -14.07 -18.61 -9.43
C GLU A 777 -13.60 -17.26 -9.99
N LYS A 778 -12.33 -16.91 -9.77
CA LYS A 778 -11.75 -15.67 -10.30
C LYS A 778 -11.86 -15.59 -11.83
N MET A 779 -11.54 -16.69 -12.53
CA MET A 779 -11.68 -16.75 -14.00
C MET A 779 -13.15 -16.59 -14.43
N GLU A 780 -14.10 -17.24 -13.74
CA GLU A 780 -15.52 -17.09 -14.05
C GLU A 780 -16.01 -15.65 -13.84
N VAL A 781 -15.65 -15.01 -12.73
CA VAL A 781 -16.00 -13.61 -12.44
C VAL A 781 -15.42 -12.67 -13.50
N GLU A 782 -14.17 -12.88 -13.93
CA GLU A 782 -13.53 -12.13 -15.01
C GLU A 782 -14.25 -12.30 -16.36
N GLU A 783 -14.59 -13.54 -16.73
CA GLU A 783 -15.37 -13.83 -17.94
C GLU A 783 -16.76 -13.18 -17.93
N LYS A 784 -17.46 -13.22 -16.78
CA LYS A 784 -18.73 -12.50 -16.61
C LYS A 784 -18.52 -10.98 -16.75
N GLY A 785 -17.47 -10.44 -16.15
CA GLY A 785 -17.08 -9.03 -16.26
C GLY A 785 -16.91 -8.59 -17.71
N ASN A 786 -16.12 -9.33 -18.47
CA ASN A 786 -15.92 -9.11 -19.90
C ASN A 786 -17.24 -9.20 -20.68
N GLY A 787 -18.07 -10.20 -20.39
CA GLY A 787 -19.39 -10.35 -21.01
C GLY A 787 -20.32 -9.17 -20.72
N ILE A 788 -20.35 -8.68 -19.49
CA ILE A 788 -21.16 -7.52 -19.09
C ILE A 788 -20.67 -6.25 -19.76
N ARG A 789 -19.36 -5.95 -19.69
CA ARG A 789 -18.78 -4.74 -20.30
C ARG A 789 -19.02 -4.69 -21.81
N ASN A 790 -18.94 -5.83 -22.49
CA ASN A 790 -19.32 -5.94 -23.90
C ASN A 790 -20.80 -5.67 -24.14
N ALA A 791 -21.69 -6.18 -23.29
CA ALA A 791 -23.13 -6.03 -23.47
C ALA A 791 -23.66 -4.62 -23.17
N VAL A 792 -22.95 -3.87 -22.32
CA VAL A 792 -23.28 -2.49 -21.94
C VAL A 792 -22.38 -1.45 -22.62
N ALA A 793 -21.60 -1.87 -23.61
CA ALA A 793 -20.69 -1.01 -24.36
C ALA A 793 -21.42 0.21 -24.92
N GLY A 794 -20.87 1.40 -24.67
CA GLY A 794 -21.48 2.69 -25.02
C GLY A 794 -22.26 3.37 -23.88
N LEU A 795 -22.42 2.71 -22.73
CA LEU A 795 -22.85 3.36 -21.49
C LEU A 795 -21.63 3.78 -20.65
N ASN A 796 -21.72 4.94 -20.00
CA ASN A 796 -20.69 5.42 -19.06
C ASN A 796 -21.02 4.96 -17.63
N LEU A 797 -21.04 3.65 -17.40
CA LEU A 797 -21.29 3.07 -16.08
C LEU A 797 -20.04 3.19 -15.19
N THR A 798 -20.27 3.36 -13.90
CA THR A 798 -19.22 3.27 -12.86
C THR A 798 -18.90 1.81 -12.54
N GLU A 799 -17.76 1.55 -11.90
CA GLU A 799 -17.33 0.17 -11.64
C GLU A 799 -18.26 -0.56 -10.63
N TYR A 800 -18.81 0.13 -9.63
CA TYR A 800 -19.81 -0.49 -8.74
C TYR A 800 -21.12 -0.84 -9.46
N GLN A 801 -21.52 -0.07 -10.49
CA GLN A 801 -22.65 -0.40 -11.35
C GLN A 801 -22.37 -1.65 -12.18
N ILE A 802 -21.13 -1.77 -12.70
CA ILE A 802 -20.66 -2.97 -13.38
C ILE A 802 -20.64 -4.17 -12.41
N ASN A 803 -20.11 -4.02 -11.20
CA ASN A 803 -20.06 -5.06 -10.17
C ASN A 803 -21.44 -5.58 -9.79
N ALA A 804 -22.45 -4.72 -9.67
CA ALA A 804 -23.84 -5.15 -9.46
C ALA A 804 -24.36 -6.03 -10.61
N LEU A 805 -23.99 -5.73 -11.85
CA LEU A 805 -24.33 -6.53 -13.02
C LEU A 805 -23.52 -7.83 -13.09
N ILE A 806 -22.26 -7.83 -12.64
CA ILE A 806 -21.42 -9.03 -12.55
C ILE A 806 -21.98 -9.99 -11.50
N SER A 807 -22.33 -9.52 -10.29
CA SER A 807 -22.98 -10.35 -9.27
C SER A 807 -24.26 -11.01 -9.78
N ARG A 808 -25.05 -10.27 -10.58
CA ARG A 808 -26.22 -10.83 -11.26
C ARG A 808 -25.86 -11.86 -12.34
N ALA A 809 -24.80 -11.60 -13.10
CA ALA A 809 -24.32 -12.49 -14.15
C ALA A 809 -23.71 -13.78 -13.60
N TYR A 810 -23.06 -13.73 -12.43
CA TYR A 810 -22.59 -14.90 -11.71
C TYR A 810 -23.79 -15.81 -11.35
N ASN A 811 -24.87 -15.21 -10.83
CA ASN A 811 -26.08 -15.95 -10.46
C ASN A 811 -26.90 -16.50 -11.64
N ALA A 812 -26.96 -15.80 -12.78
CA ALA A 812 -27.94 -16.08 -13.84
C ALA A 812 -27.35 -16.16 -15.26
N GLY A 813 -26.02 -16.12 -15.37
CA GLY A 813 -25.30 -15.93 -16.63
C GLY A 813 -25.40 -14.50 -17.18
N THR A 814 -24.47 -14.14 -18.07
CA THR A 814 -24.41 -12.80 -18.70
C THR A 814 -25.70 -12.47 -19.44
N SER A 815 -26.23 -13.40 -20.24
CA SER A 815 -27.53 -13.21 -20.91
C SER A 815 -28.64 -13.01 -19.88
N GLY A 816 -28.61 -13.73 -18.77
CA GLY A 816 -29.57 -13.53 -17.70
C GLY A 816 -29.53 -12.12 -17.13
N ALA A 817 -28.34 -11.54 -16.93
CA ALA A 817 -28.18 -10.21 -16.37
C ALA A 817 -28.71 -9.08 -17.29
N VAL A 818 -28.48 -9.16 -18.60
CA VAL A 818 -28.67 -8.02 -19.53
C VAL A 818 -29.70 -8.21 -20.67
N SER A 819 -30.32 -9.37 -20.80
CA SER A 819 -31.32 -9.65 -21.85
C SER A 819 -32.67 -8.95 -21.65
N LYS A 820 -33.53 -8.99 -22.67
CA LYS A 820 -34.79 -8.23 -22.68
C LYS A 820 -35.71 -8.60 -21.52
N ARG A 821 -36.13 -7.58 -20.75
CA ARG A 821 -37.18 -7.63 -19.74
C ARG A 821 -38.18 -6.52 -20.03
N ASN A 822 -39.47 -6.85 -19.99
CA ASN A 822 -40.54 -5.88 -20.30
C ASN A 822 -40.33 -5.13 -21.63
N GLY A 823 -39.82 -5.84 -22.65
CA GLY A 823 -39.60 -5.31 -24.00
C GLY A 823 -38.28 -4.54 -24.22
N LYS A 824 -37.48 -4.28 -23.17
CA LYS A 824 -36.20 -3.56 -23.25
C LYS A 824 -35.05 -4.43 -22.73
N ASN A 825 -33.89 -4.42 -23.39
CA ASN A 825 -32.64 -4.93 -22.80
C ASN A 825 -32.08 -3.92 -21.77
N PHE A 826 -31.01 -4.28 -21.07
CA PHE A 826 -30.46 -3.39 -20.04
C PHE A 826 -30.09 -2.01 -20.59
N VAL A 827 -29.43 -1.94 -21.76
CA VAL A 827 -28.99 -0.68 -22.38
C VAL A 827 -30.19 0.21 -22.74
N GLU A 828 -31.23 -0.36 -23.33
CA GLU A 828 -32.47 0.31 -23.68
C GLU A 828 -33.21 0.82 -22.42
N ALA A 829 -33.23 0.03 -21.35
CA ALA A 829 -33.85 0.39 -20.08
C ALA A 829 -33.06 1.50 -19.36
N TYR A 830 -31.74 1.38 -19.29
CA TYR A 830 -30.84 2.38 -18.71
C TYR A 830 -31.01 3.73 -19.40
N ASN A 831 -30.89 3.78 -20.72
CA ASN A 831 -31.08 5.01 -21.52
C ASN A 831 -32.49 5.61 -21.40
N SER A 832 -33.49 4.81 -21.01
CA SER A 832 -34.86 5.29 -20.85
C SER A 832 -35.14 5.90 -19.47
N PHE A 833 -34.42 5.47 -18.44
CA PHE A 833 -34.85 5.65 -17.06
C PHE A 833 -33.76 6.19 -16.12
N TRP A 834 -32.49 6.15 -16.52
CA TRP A 834 -31.38 6.55 -15.68
C TRP A 834 -30.72 7.84 -16.16
N ASP A 835 -30.51 8.76 -15.22
CA ASP A 835 -29.70 9.97 -15.38
C ASP A 835 -28.58 9.94 -14.32
N GLN A 836 -27.33 9.78 -14.77
CA GLN A 836 -26.18 9.61 -13.86
C GLN A 836 -26.04 10.78 -12.86
N SER A 837 -26.34 12.01 -13.27
CA SER A 837 -26.15 13.19 -12.41
C SER A 837 -27.19 13.30 -11.29
N ARG A 838 -28.37 12.71 -11.52
CA ARG A 838 -29.52 12.77 -10.62
C ARG A 838 -29.66 11.52 -9.77
N ASP A 839 -29.49 10.36 -10.38
CA ASP A 839 -29.92 9.08 -9.83
C ASP A 839 -28.80 8.34 -9.10
N ASP A 840 -27.53 8.63 -9.44
CA ASP A 840 -26.36 8.13 -8.71
C ASP A 840 -26.24 8.80 -7.33
N LYS A 841 -26.12 7.95 -6.30
CA LYS A 841 -26.05 8.35 -4.90
C LYS A 841 -24.67 8.15 -4.27
N PHE A 842 -23.72 7.59 -5.02
CA PHE A 842 -22.43 7.20 -4.46
C PHE A 842 -21.62 8.38 -3.89
N SER A 843 -21.52 9.49 -4.62
CA SER A 843 -20.79 10.69 -4.18
C SER A 843 -21.33 11.32 -2.88
N LYS A 844 -22.60 11.08 -2.57
CA LYS A 844 -23.27 11.57 -1.34
C LYS A 844 -23.15 10.59 -0.18
N LYS A 845 -22.58 9.41 -0.40
CA LYS A 845 -22.54 8.29 0.55
C LYS A 845 -23.93 8.00 1.16
N ASP A 846 -24.99 8.09 0.35
CA ASP A 846 -26.35 7.74 0.76
C ASP A 846 -26.62 6.26 0.50
N SER A 847 -26.60 5.44 1.55
CA SER A 847 -26.86 3.99 1.45
C SER A 847 -28.32 3.64 1.16
N ASN A 848 -29.24 4.62 1.18
CA ASN A 848 -30.66 4.39 0.95
C ASN A 848 -31.00 4.32 -0.53
N ALA A 849 -31.02 3.11 -1.10
CA ALA A 849 -31.47 2.90 -2.48
C ALA A 849 -32.96 3.27 -2.67
N ASP A 850 -33.28 3.93 -3.77
CA ASP A 850 -34.64 4.24 -4.20
C ASP A 850 -35.27 3.05 -4.93
N PHE A 851 -36.02 2.24 -4.18
CA PHE A 851 -36.78 1.11 -4.74
C PHE A 851 -38.06 1.54 -5.50
N GLY A 852 -38.36 2.83 -5.58
CA GLY A 852 -39.37 3.40 -6.48
C GLY A 852 -38.83 3.75 -7.87
N HIS A 853 -37.51 3.73 -8.06
CA HIS A 853 -36.85 4.17 -9.28
C HIS A 853 -37.33 3.37 -10.51
N GLN A 854 -37.52 4.04 -11.65
CA GLN A 854 -38.08 3.42 -12.85
C GLN A 854 -37.18 2.33 -13.43
N LEU A 855 -35.85 2.50 -13.43
CA LEU A 855 -34.91 1.45 -13.86
C LEU A 855 -35.02 0.21 -12.95
N TYR A 856 -35.26 0.41 -11.66
CA TYR A 856 -35.45 -0.70 -10.73
C TYR A 856 -36.77 -1.41 -10.97
N THR A 857 -37.88 -0.69 -10.87
CA THR A 857 -39.25 -1.23 -10.94
C THR A 857 -39.64 -1.78 -12.31
N THR A 858 -38.88 -1.48 -13.38
CA THR A 858 -39.15 -2.02 -14.72
C THR A 858 -38.13 -3.06 -15.18
N TYR A 859 -36.90 -3.06 -14.64
CA TYR A 859 -35.84 -3.92 -15.13
C TYR A 859 -35.03 -4.61 -14.01
N MET A 860 -34.49 -3.86 -13.05
CA MET A 860 -33.55 -4.43 -12.06
C MET A 860 -34.23 -5.24 -10.95
N TYR A 861 -35.54 -5.11 -10.70
CA TYR A 861 -36.22 -5.89 -9.66
C TYR A 861 -36.52 -7.35 -10.06
N LEU A 862 -36.54 -7.67 -11.36
CA LEU A 862 -37.00 -8.96 -11.87
C LEU A 862 -35.90 -10.04 -11.73
N PRO A 863 -36.15 -11.12 -10.97
CA PRO A 863 -35.28 -12.29 -10.98
C PRO A 863 -35.53 -13.12 -12.25
N ASN A 864 -34.48 -13.70 -12.82
CA ASN A 864 -34.64 -14.81 -13.77
C ASN A 864 -34.80 -16.09 -12.97
N THR A 865 -35.94 -16.76 -13.11
CA THR A 865 -36.20 -18.01 -12.39
C THR A 865 -36.49 -19.14 -13.36
N VAL A 866 -35.96 -20.32 -13.05
CA VAL A 866 -36.27 -21.54 -13.82
C VAL A 866 -37.73 -21.92 -13.54
N LYS A 867 -38.54 -22.08 -14.59
CA LYS A 867 -39.98 -22.42 -14.55
C LYS A 867 -40.92 -21.36 -13.94
N GLY A 868 -40.49 -20.09 -13.81
CA GLY A 868 -41.36 -19.02 -13.33
C GLY A 868 -41.73 -19.11 -11.84
N ALA A 869 -41.00 -19.92 -11.06
CA ALA A 869 -41.18 -20.02 -9.62
C ALA A 869 -40.62 -18.76 -8.93
N PHE A 870 -41.34 -18.21 -7.96
CA PHE A 870 -40.89 -17.07 -7.17
C PHE A 870 -39.86 -17.52 -6.13
N SER A 871 -38.71 -16.84 -6.05
CA SER A 871 -37.69 -17.07 -5.01
C SER A 871 -37.46 -15.78 -4.21
N ARG A 872 -37.77 -15.83 -2.91
CA ARG A 872 -37.55 -14.73 -1.97
C ARG A 872 -36.07 -14.40 -1.80
N GLY A 873 -35.18 -15.40 -1.91
CA GLY A 873 -33.73 -15.20 -1.87
C GLY A 873 -33.23 -14.41 -3.07
N LEU A 874 -33.70 -14.76 -4.28
CA LEU A 874 -33.36 -14.01 -5.48
C LEU A 874 -33.92 -12.59 -5.45
N GLU A 875 -35.15 -12.38 -4.95
CA GLU A 875 -35.69 -11.03 -4.76
C GLU A 875 -34.79 -10.17 -3.85
N ARG A 876 -34.29 -10.73 -2.74
CA ARG A 876 -33.35 -10.04 -1.84
C ARG A 876 -32.04 -9.70 -2.54
N ARG A 877 -31.47 -10.65 -3.30
CA ARG A 877 -30.24 -10.41 -4.07
C ARG A 877 -30.42 -9.32 -5.12
N ARG A 878 -31.54 -9.31 -5.86
CA ARG A 878 -31.84 -8.25 -6.85
C ARG A 878 -32.00 -6.87 -6.19
N LYS A 879 -32.54 -6.79 -4.98
CA LYS A 879 -32.62 -5.55 -4.18
C LYS A 879 -31.24 -5.06 -3.77
N SER A 880 -30.40 -5.95 -3.26
CA SER A 880 -29.04 -5.63 -2.87
C SER A 880 -28.16 -5.21 -4.06
N GLU A 881 -28.27 -5.91 -5.19
CA GLU A 881 -27.59 -5.49 -6.43
C GLU A 881 -28.06 -4.11 -6.88
N TRP A 882 -29.34 -3.77 -6.71
CA TRP A 882 -29.83 -2.42 -6.98
C TRP A 882 -29.25 -1.39 -6.01
N THR A 883 -29.15 -1.73 -4.72
CA THR A 883 -28.47 -0.89 -3.74
C THR A 883 -27.05 -0.60 -4.19
N LEU A 884 -26.25 -1.64 -4.48
CA LEU A 884 -24.90 -1.47 -5.01
C LEU A 884 -24.87 -0.64 -6.30
N PHE A 885 -25.78 -0.90 -7.23
CA PHE A 885 -25.85 -0.18 -8.51
C PHE A 885 -26.13 1.33 -8.33
N GLN A 886 -27.04 1.70 -7.43
CA GLN A 886 -27.46 3.09 -7.27
C GLN A 886 -26.58 3.87 -6.30
N THR A 887 -26.05 3.20 -5.28
CA THR A 887 -25.37 3.86 -4.16
C THR A 887 -23.89 3.53 -4.10
N GLY A 888 -23.39 2.49 -4.78
CA GLY A 888 -22.02 1.99 -4.61
C GLY A 888 -21.74 1.40 -3.22
N TYR A 889 -22.77 1.04 -2.46
CA TYR A 889 -22.68 0.41 -1.15
C TYR A 889 -23.05 -1.08 -1.22
N TYR A 890 -22.13 -1.94 -0.78
CA TYR A 890 -22.35 -3.37 -0.63
C TYR A 890 -23.04 -3.65 0.71
N ASP A 891 -24.37 -3.69 0.70
CA ASP A 891 -25.21 -3.80 1.90
C ASP A 891 -25.00 -5.08 2.72
N THR A 892 -24.75 -6.22 2.07
CA THR A 892 -24.56 -7.50 2.78
C THR A 892 -23.24 -7.64 3.52
N ILE A 893 -22.22 -6.88 3.08
CA ILE A 893 -20.88 -6.89 3.69
C ILE A 893 -20.57 -5.56 4.39
N ASN A 894 -21.50 -4.61 4.38
CA ASN A 894 -21.39 -3.29 5.01
C ASN A 894 -20.12 -2.51 4.58
N LYS A 895 -19.82 -2.50 3.29
CA LYS A 895 -18.65 -1.80 2.73
C LYS A 895 -19.05 -0.88 1.58
N TRP A 896 -18.36 0.24 1.45
CA TRP A 896 -18.47 1.11 0.27
C TRP A 896 -17.51 0.62 -0.82
N HIS A 897 -17.90 0.78 -2.07
CA HIS A 897 -16.97 0.71 -3.18
C HIS A 897 -15.87 1.77 -3.02
N SER A 898 -14.63 1.40 -3.30
CA SER A 898 -13.47 2.31 -3.36
C SER A 898 -13.33 2.85 -4.78
N GLU A 899 -13.20 4.17 -4.95
CA GLU A 899 -12.81 4.73 -6.25
C GLU A 899 -11.33 4.40 -6.51
N GLY A 900 -11.06 3.77 -7.66
CA GLY A 900 -9.75 3.22 -8.03
C GLY A 900 -9.72 1.70 -7.85
N GLY A 901 -9.55 0.95 -8.95
CA GLY A 901 -9.61 -0.51 -8.85
C GLY A 901 -9.69 -1.33 -10.13
N GLY A 902 -9.57 -0.74 -11.31
CA GLY A 902 -9.32 -1.53 -12.52
C GLY A 902 -7.90 -2.10 -12.47
N THR A 903 -7.66 -3.26 -13.10
CA THR A 903 -6.28 -3.71 -13.35
C THR A 903 -5.52 -2.63 -14.12
N VAL A 904 -4.20 -2.58 -13.99
CA VAL A 904 -3.36 -1.61 -14.74
C VAL A 904 -3.66 -1.66 -16.25
N ILE A 905 -4.00 -2.84 -16.79
CA ILE A 905 -4.38 -3.03 -18.19
C ILE A 905 -5.74 -2.41 -18.54
N GLU A 906 -6.78 -2.68 -17.75
CA GLU A 906 -8.12 -2.14 -17.99
C GLU A 906 -8.10 -0.60 -17.97
N VAL A 907 -7.37 -0.04 -17.00
CA VAL A 907 -7.21 1.41 -16.86
C VAL A 907 -6.37 1.97 -18.01
N ALA A 908 -5.26 1.32 -18.38
CA ALA A 908 -4.45 1.70 -19.53
C ALA A 908 -5.29 1.78 -20.82
N GLN A 909 -6.12 0.77 -21.06
CA GLN A 909 -7.02 0.72 -22.22
C GLN A 909 -8.06 1.84 -22.17
N LYS A 910 -8.72 2.05 -21.02
CA LYS A 910 -9.74 3.09 -20.82
C LYS A 910 -9.19 4.48 -21.13
N ILE A 911 -8.05 4.81 -20.53
CA ILE A 911 -7.41 6.13 -20.69
C ILE A 911 -6.91 6.31 -22.12
N HIS A 912 -6.24 5.31 -22.69
CA HIS A 912 -5.72 5.41 -24.06
C HIS A 912 -6.83 5.57 -25.09
N SER A 913 -7.90 4.76 -24.99
CA SER A 913 -9.07 4.86 -25.89
C SER A 913 -9.72 6.25 -25.83
N TYR A 914 -9.80 6.84 -24.63
CA TYR A 914 -10.33 8.19 -24.47
C TYR A 914 -9.42 9.23 -25.12
N MET A 915 -8.10 9.14 -24.91
CA MET A 915 -7.13 10.05 -25.52
C MET A 915 -7.15 9.98 -27.05
N GLU A 916 -7.30 8.78 -27.61
CA GLU A 916 -7.47 8.56 -29.05
C GLU A 916 -8.74 9.25 -29.57
N GLN A 917 -9.89 8.99 -28.93
CA GLN A 917 -11.19 9.55 -29.32
C GLN A 917 -11.24 11.09 -29.21
N ASN A 918 -10.56 11.65 -28.21
CA ASN A 918 -10.57 13.08 -27.91
C ASN A 918 -9.34 13.82 -28.44
N LYS A 919 -8.53 13.18 -29.30
CA LYS A 919 -7.41 13.78 -30.03
C LYS A 919 -6.38 14.47 -29.12
N TYR A 920 -6.01 13.80 -28.04
CA TYR A 920 -4.93 14.30 -27.18
C TYR A 920 -3.62 14.43 -27.97
N THR A 921 -2.79 15.39 -27.58
CA THR A 921 -1.49 15.62 -28.22
C THR A 921 -0.34 15.34 -27.25
N TYR A 922 0.85 15.14 -27.81
CA TYR A 922 2.06 14.92 -27.03
C TYR A 922 2.70 16.24 -26.59
N CYS A 923 3.08 16.33 -25.31
CA CYS A 923 3.68 17.52 -24.72
C CYS A 923 4.75 17.13 -23.69
N VAL A 924 5.94 17.74 -23.79
CA VAL A 924 7.05 17.65 -22.83
C VAL A 924 7.72 19.02 -22.68
N TYR A 925 8.01 19.40 -21.44
CA TYR A 925 8.71 20.65 -21.16
C TYR A 925 10.15 20.56 -21.71
N GLY A 926 10.48 21.32 -22.77
CA GLY A 926 11.83 21.34 -23.36
C GLY A 926 11.93 21.09 -24.86
N GLY A 927 10.81 20.86 -25.57
CA GLY A 927 10.75 20.95 -27.04
C GLY A 927 11.60 19.93 -27.79
N ASN A 928 11.28 18.64 -27.64
CA ASN A 928 11.85 17.63 -28.53
C ASN A 928 11.13 17.59 -29.88
N SER A 929 11.64 16.80 -30.84
CA SER A 929 11.08 16.71 -32.20
C SER A 929 9.66 16.14 -32.28
N TYR A 930 9.09 15.64 -31.18
CA TYR A 930 7.76 15.05 -31.09
C TYR A 930 6.75 15.96 -30.40
N GLU A 931 7.17 17.14 -29.93
CA GLU A 931 6.32 18.15 -29.29
C GLU A 931 5.24 18.67 -30.24
N GLU A 932 3.97 18.66 -29.81
CA GLU A 932 2.84 19.05 -30.67
C GLU A 932 2.05 20.28 -30.19
N CYS A 933 2.39 20.87 -29.04
CA CYS A 933 1.66 21.99 -28.44
C CYS A 933 2.28 23.38 -28.74
N SER A 934 2.87 23.57 -29.93
CA SER A 934 3.38 24.88 -30.36
C SER A 934 2.23 25.87 -30.60
N GLY A 935 2.02 26.83 -29.68
CA GLY A 935 1.28 28.06 -29.96
C GLY A 935 -0.04 28.33 -29.22
N GLY A 936 -0.30 27.74 -28.04
CA GLY A 936 -1.42 28.20 -27.21
C GLY A 936 -1.90 27.29 -26.08
N GLY A 937 -0.98 26.85 -25.20
CA GLY A 937 -1.30 26.14 -23.96
C GLY A 937 -0.31 25.01 -23.69
N HIS A 938 0.79 25.28 -23.00
CA HIS A 938 1.68 24.25 -22.49
C HIS A 938 1.20 23.82 -21.09
N GLY A 939 1.17 22.52 -20.84
CA GLY A 939 0.84 21.97 -19.52
C GLY A 939 0.45 20.50 -19.58
N LEU A 940 0.71 19.79 -18.49
CA LEU A 940 0.29 18.43 -18.23
C LEU A 940 -0.56 18.46 -16.96
N ASN A 941 -1.69 17.74 -16.93
CA ASN A 941 -2.52 17.66 -15.72
C ASN A 941 -2.05 16.52 -14.84
N SER A 942 -2.10 16.72 -13.52
CA SER A 942 -1.68 15.70 -12.55
C SER A 942 -2.66 14.53 -12.41
N THR A 943 -3.88 14.65 -12.95
CA THR A 943 -4.87 13.56 -12.96
C THR A 943 -5.55 13.44 -14.32
N PHE A 944 -6.01 12.23 -14.65
CA PHE A 944 -6.70 11.97 -15.92
C PHE A 944 -8.02 12.74 -16.00
N GLU A 945 -8.78 12.81 -14.91
CA GLU A 945 -10.05 13.55 -14.88
C GLU A 945 -9.85 15.05 -15.15
N ALA A 946 -8.84 15.67 -14.55
CA ALA A 946 -8.49 17.06 -14.81
C ALA A 946 -8.12 17.29 -16.29
N SER A 947 -7.50 16.31 -16.94
CA SER A 947 -7.12 16.41 -18.35
C SER A 947 -8.30 16.56 -19.32
N LYS A 948 -9.49 16.07 -18.94
CA LYS A 948 -10.70 16.13 -19.79
C LYS A 948 -11.24 17.54 -19.99
N THR A 949 -10.90 18.46 -19.08
CA THR A 949 -11.36 19.87 -19.13
C THR A 949 -10.19 20.86 -19.15
N GLY A 950 -9.00 20.45 -18.70
CA GLY A 950 -7.75 21.22 -18.77
C GLY A 950 -6.96 20.96 -20.04
N TYR A 951 -5.62 20.88 -19.89
CA TYR A 951 -4.72 20.57 -21.01
C TYR A 951 -4.99 19.16 -21.58
N HIS A 952 -5.41 19.08 -22.84
CA HIS A 952 -5.61 17.83 -23.58
C HIS A 952 -4.27 17.29 -24.11
N HIS A 953 -3.29 17.19 -23.21
CA HIS A 953 -1.91 16.86 -23.50
C HIS A 953 -1.43 15.76 -22.56
N THR A 954 -0.54 14.90 -23.02
CA THR A 954 0.11 13.88 -22.18
C THR A 954 1.56 13.64 -22.63
N CYS A 955 2.33 12.98 -21.77
CA CYS A 955 3.64 12.41 -22.08
C CYS A 955 3.67 10.94 -21.63
N CYS A 956 4.79 10.23 -21.86
CA CYS A 956 4.93 8.84 -21.45
C CYS A 956 4.71 8.65 -19.94
N ALA A 957 5.36 9.46 -19.11
CA ALA A 957 5.27 9.36 -17.65
C ALA A 957 3.91 9.82 -17.13
N THR A 958 3.38 10.96 -17.60
CA THR A 958 2.04 11.45 -17.23
C THR A 958 0.95 10.41 -17.51
N TYR A 959 0.99 9.74 -18.67
CA TYR A 959 0.05 8.67 -18.99
C TYR A 959 0.17 7.49 -18.02
N VAL A 960 1.39 6.99 -17.78
CA VAL A 960 1.60 5.87 -16.85
C VAL A 960 1.22 6.27 -15.42
N SER A 961 1.51 7.50 -14.98
CA SER A 961 1.05 8.03 -13.69
C SER A 961 -0.48 8.04 -13.59
N TRP A 962 -1.19 8.54 -14.60
CA TRP A 962 -2.66 8.50 -14.60
C TRP A 962 -3.20 7.07 -14.52
N VAL A 963 -2.58 6.14 -15.23
CA VAL A 963 -3.00 4.73 -15.18
C VAL A 963 -2.77 4.15 -13.79
N LEU A 964 -1.59 4.36 -13.20
CA LEU A 964 -1.29 3.84 -11.87
C LEU A 964 -2.13 4.54 -10.77
N GLN A 965 -2.51 5.81 -10.96
CA GLN A 965 -3.43 6.52 -10.07
C GLN A 965 -4.83 5.90 -10.12
N GLU A 966 -5.42 5.78 -11.31
CA GLU A 966 -6.76 5.22 -11.51
C GLU A 966 -6.83 3.71 -11.20
N ALA A 967 -5.69 3.00 -11.26
CA ALA A 967 -5.56 1.61 -10.83
C ALA A 967 -5.31 1.46 -9.31
N GLY A 968 -5.14 2.56 -8.58
CA GLY A 968 -4.99 2.59 -7.12
C GLY A 968 -3.58 2.31 -6.60
N TYR A 969 -2.55 2.42 -7.44
CA TYR A 969 -1.14 2.23 -7.06
C TYR A 969 -0.41 3.54 -6.74
N LEU A 970 -0.94 4.69 -7.18
CA LEU A 970 -0.40 6.03 -6.87
C LEU A 970 -1.53 6.94 -6.39
N SER A 971 -1.22 7.82 -5.45
CA SER A 971 -2.08 8.95 -5.08
C SER A 971 -1.94 10.12 -6.07
N ASP A 972 -2.87 11.06 -6.02
CA ASP A 972 -2.81 12.30 -6.81
C ASP A 972 -1.51 13.10 -6.55
N SER A 973 -1.03 13.08 -5.30
CA SER A 973 0.24 13.74 -4.90
C SER A 973 1.50 13.03 -5.40
N GLU A 974 1.40 11.77 -5.81
CA GLU A 974 2.51 10.96 -6.34
C GLU A 974 2.58 11.00 -7.88
N HIS A 975 1.80 11.87 -8.54
CA HIS A 975 1.92 12.11 -9.97
C HIS A 975 3.33 12.53 -10.36
N ASN A 976 3.86 11.99 -11.46
CA ASN A 976 5.15 12.43 -11.98
C ASN A 976 5.18 12.39 -13.52
N ASP A 977 5.51 13.52 -14.12
CA ASP A 977 5.62 13.69 -15.57
C ASP A 977 7.04 13.46 -16.11
N SER A 978 7.98 13.06 -15.24
CA SER A 978 9.31 12.57 -15.61
C SER A 978 9.40 11.05 -15.56
N ALA A 979 9.91 10.44 -16.64
CA ALA A 979 10.09 8.99 -16.71
C ALA A 979 11.04 8.45 -15.62
N SER A 980 12.12 9.18 -15.30
CA SER A 980 13.05 8.80 -14.24
C SER A 980 12.45 9.01 -12.85
N GLY A 981 11.74 10.12 -12.64
CA GLY A 981 11.05 10.40 -11.38
C GLY A 981 9.97 9.37 -11.07
N LEU A 982 9.17 8.98 -12.07
CA LEU A 982 8.17 7.93 -11.93
C LEU A 982 8.79 6.55 -11.64
N GLN A 983 9.91 6.21 -12.27
CA GLN A 983 10.68 4.99 -11.96
C GLN A 983 11.13 4.97 -10.49
N GLN A 984 11.63 6.08 -9.96
CA GLN A 984 12.03 6.19 -8.55
C GLN A 984 10.82 6.03 -7.61
N ILE A 985 9.68 6.65 -7.93
CA ILE A 985 8.45 6.51 -7.15
C ILE A 985 8.02 5.04 -7.11
N MET A 986 7.92 4.36 -8.26
CA MET A 986 7.54 2.94 -8.31
C MET A 986 8.50 2.05 -7.50
N LYS A 987 9.82 2.27 -7.59
CA LYS A 987 10.81 1.55 -6.77
C LYS A 987 10.62 1.81 -5.28
N SER A 988 10.38 3.07 -4.89
CA SER A 988 10.13 3.45 -3.49
C SER A 988 8.87 2.82 -2.91
N LYS A 989 7.87 2.55 -3.76
CA LYS A 989 6.64 1.82 -3.41
C LYS A 989 6.81 0.29 -3.46
N GLY A 990 8.03 -0.21 -3.63
CA GLY A 990 8.33 -1.63 -3.57
C GLY A 990 7.94 -2.42 -4.81
N PHE A 991 7.74 -1.78 -5.97
CA PHE A 991 7.42 -2.50 -7.21
C PHE A 991 8.51 -3.53 -7.52
N GLN A 992 8.09 -4.76 -7.84
CA GLN A 992 9.02 -5.84 -8.12
C GLN A 992 9.75 -5.59 -9.44
N MET A 993 11.09 -5.60 -9.41
CA MET A 993 11.90 -5.44 -10.61
C MET A 993 11.97 -6.75 -11.42
N ILE A 994 11.76 -6.66 -12.72
CA ILE A 994 11.82 -7.77 -13.67
C ILE A 994 12.87 -7.46 -14.73
N THR A 995 13.95 -8.23 -14.78
CA THR A 995 15.07 -8.03 -15.71
C THR A 995 15.06 -9.02 -16.88
N ASN A 996 14.37 -10.15 -16.73
CA ASN A 996 14.24 -11.18 -17.75
C ASN A 996 12.90 -11.06 -18.50
N GLU A 997 12.98 -11.05 -19.83
CA GLU A 997 11.82 -10.87 -20.71
C GLU A 997 10.80 -12.01 -20.61
N ALA A 998 11.25 -13.23 -20.29
CA ALA A 998 10.38 -14.39 -20.13
C ALA A 998 9.42 -14.27 -18.94
N ASP A 999 9.76 -13.42 -17.97
CA ASP A 999 9.01 -13.26 -16.73
C ASP A 999 8.02 -12.09 -16.78
N LEU A 1000 7.93 -11.39 -17.93
CA LEU A 1000 7.00 -10.28 -18.13
C LEU A 1000 5.54 -10.72 -18.11
N GLN A 1001 4.72 -9.94 -17.42
CA GLN A 1001 3.27 -10.13 -17.32
C GLN A 1001 2.54 -8.84 -17.72
N ALA A 1002 1.32 -9.00 -18.24
CA ALA A 1002 0.50 -7.86 -18.61
C ALA A 1002 0.26 -6.98 -17.35
N GLY A 1003 0.54 -5.68 -17.46
CA GLY A 1003 0.49 -4.72 -16.36
C GLY A 1003 1.87 -4.27 -15.87
N ASP A 1004 2.94 -4.98 -16.23
CA ASP A 1004 4.31 -4.55 -15.92
C ASP A 1004 4.65 -3.22 -16.62
N VAL A 1005 5.32 -2.30 -15.91
CA VAL A 1005 5.80 -1.04 -16.47
C VAL A 1005 7.21 -1.23 -17.03
N LEU A 1006 7.35 -1.18 -18.34
CA LEU A 1006 8.64 -1.29 -19.02
C LEU A 1006 9.41 0.02 -18.89
N CYS A 1007 10.62 -0.06 -18.33
CA CYS A 1007 11.46 1.09 -18.03
C CYS A 1007 12.65 1.19 -19.01
N TYR A 1008 12.83 2.38 -19.57
CA TYR A 1008 13.94 2.74 -20.47
C TYR A 1008 14.68 3.96 -19.90
N SER A 1009 15.79 4.37 -20.52
CA SER A 1009 16.60 5.51 -20.06
C SER A 1009 15.83 6.84 -19.97
N SER A 1010 14.85 7.08 -20.86
CA SER A 1010 14.07 8.32 -20.88
C SER A 1010 12.60 8.10 -21.25
N HIS A 1011 12.09 6.89 -21.09
CA HIS A 1011 10.74 6.49 -21.54
C HIS A 1011 10.18 5.40 -20.62
N VAL A 1012 8.86 5.37 -20.49
CA VAL A 1012 8.10 4.33 -19.78
C VAL A 1012 6.84 3.99 -20.57
N GLU A 1013 6.42 2.73 -20.50
CA GLU A 1013 5.19 2.24 -21.13
C GLU A 1013 4.69 0.97 -20.44
N ILE A 1014 3.43 0.59 -20.68
CA ILE A 1014 2.80 -0.53 -19.98
C ILE A 1014 2.79 -1.74 -20.90
N TYR A 1015 3.30 -2.88 -20.43
CA TYR A 1015 3.28 -4.14 -21.15
C TYR A 1015 1.86 -4.72 -21.16
N ALA A 1016 1.32 -4.99 -22.35
CA ALA A 1016 -0.05 -5.47 -22.53
C ALA A 1016 -0.15 -6.99 -22.76
N GLY A 1017 0.97 -7.72 -22.61
CA GLY A 1017 1.06 -9.14 -23.01
C GLY A 1017 1.27 -9.31 -24.53
N ASP A 1018 1.60 -10.53 -24.96
CA ASP A 1018 1.79 -10.91 -26.37
C ASP A 1018 2.70 -9.97 -27.18
N ASN A 1019 3.76 -9.45 -26.56
CA ASN A 1019 4.68 -8.49 -27.18
C ASN A 1019 3.97 -7.19 -27.65
N LYS A 1020 2.92 -6.77 -26.94
CA LYS A 1020 2.18 -5.51 -27.16
C LYS A 1020 2.32 -4.55 -25.97
N ILE A 1021 2.02 -3.28 -26.19
CA ILE A 1021 2.20 -2.19 -25.22
C ILE A 1021 1.11 -1.12 -25.33
N TYR A 1022 0.81 -0.46 -24.20
CA TYR A 1022 0.15 0.85 -24.18
C TYR A 1022 1.19 1.95 -24.00
N ASN A 1023 1.22 2.90 -24.93
CA ASN A 1023 2.28 3.90 -25.03
C ASN A 1023 1.71 5.29 -25.38
N ALA A 1024 2.24 6.33 -24.74
CA ALA A 1024 1.92 7.73 -24.98
C ALA A 1024 3.17 8.62 -25.21
N GLY A 1025 4.27 8.03 -25.68
CA GLY A 1025 5.58 8.68 -25.90
C GLY A 1025 5.71 9.50 -27.19
N SER A 1026 4.63 9.67 -27.95
CA SER A 1026 4.54 10.57 -29.11
C SER A 1026 3.08 10.77 -29.50
N GLY A 1027 2.76 11.81 -30.28
CA GLY A 1027 1.38 12.01 -30.73
C GLY A 1027 0.88 10.88 -31.64
N ASN A 1028 1.78 10.22 -32.38
CA ASN A 1028 1.43 9.01 -33.14
C ASN A 1028 1.11 7.83 -32.22
N ALA A 1029 1.80 7.67 -31.09
CA ALA A 1029 1.49 6.63 -30.12
C ALA A 1029 0.12 6.85 -29.44
N ILE A 1030 -0.26 8.11 -29.25
CA ILE A 1030 -1.55 8.51 -28.65
C ILE A 1030 -2.72 8.29 -29.63
N ARG A 1031 -2.55 8.63 -30.91
CA ARG A 1031 -3.64 8.62 -31.90
C ARG A 1031 -3.82 7.30 -32.66
N ASN A 1032 -2.89 6.36 -32.54
CA ASN A 1032 -3.01 5.05 -33.17
C ASN A 1032 -3.67 4.06 -32.22
N ALA A 1033 -4.44 3.13 -32.79
CA ALA A 1033 -5.06 2.05 -32.06
C ALA A 1033 -4.05 1.30 -31.17
N SER A 1034 -4.35 1.24 -29.88
CA SER A 1034 -3.56 0.53 -28.86
C SER A 1034 -4.34 -0.65 -28.27
N PRO A 1035 -3.67 -1.71 -27.80
CA PRO A 1035 -2.22 -1.81 -27.60
C PRO A 1035 -1.46 -2.05 -28.91
N ALA A 1036 -0.32 -1.39 -29.06
CA ALA A 1036 0.54 -1.46 -30.23
C ALA A 1036 1.61 -2.56 -30.09
N LYS A 1037 2.17 -3.02 -31.21
CA LYS A 1037 3.27 -3.99 -31.17
C LYS A 1037 4.53 -3.35 -30.56
N ARG A 1038 5.16 -4.02 -29.59
CA ARG A 1038 6.44 -3.61 -29.01
C ARG A 1038 7.56 -3.80 -30.02
N THR A 1039 8.45 -2.81 -30.13
CA THR A 1039 9.54 -2.78 -31.13
C THR A 1039 10.91 -2.47 -30.53
N ARG A 1040 11.01 -2.29 -29.21
CA ARG A 1040 12.22 -1.85 -28.49
C ARG A 1040 12.54 -2.81 -27.36
N ALA A 1041 13.83 -2.96 -27.06
CA ALA A 1041 14.31 -3.64 -25.87
C ALA A 1041 14.29 -2.67 -24.68
N PHE A 1042 13.79 -3.12 -23.54
CA PHE A 1042 13.69 -2.38 -22.29
C PHE A 1042 14.92 -2.67 -21.41
N ASN A 1043 15.22 -1.78 -20.44
CA ASN A 1043 16.35 -1.99 -19.53
C ASN A 1043 15.97 -2.96 -18.40
N TYR A 1044 14.81 -2.72 -17.80
CA TYR A 1044 14.15 -3.54 -16.78
C TYR A 1044 12.66 -3.16 -16.74
N ALA A 1045 11.82 -3.97 -16.11
CA ALA A 1045 10.42 -3.65 -15.88
C ALA A 1045 10.13 -3.59 -14.38
N LEU A 1046 9.08 -2.87 -14.01
CA LEU A 1046 8.59 -2.76 -12.64
C LEU A 1046 7.16 -3.28 -12.59
N ARG A 1047 6.96 -4.35 -11.82
CA ARG A 1047 5.66 -4.96 -11.60
C ARG A 1047 4.98 -4.30 -10.40
N PRO A 1048 3.78 -3.74 -10.58
CA PRO A 1048 2.97 -3.25 -9.48
C PRO A 1048 2.66 -4.38 -8.49
N VAL A 1049 2.99 -4.16 -7.21
CA VAL A 1049 2.60 -5.01 -6.08
C VAL A 1049 1.77 -4.14 -5.13
N LYS A 1050 0.68 -4.70 -4.60
CA LYS A 1050 -0.16 -4.05 -3.60
C LYS A 1050 0.35 -4.38 -2.22
#